data_AF-A0A369SDP3-F1
#
_entry.id   AF-A0A369SDP3-F1
#
_cell.length_a   1.000
_cell.length_b   1.000
_cell.length_c   1.000
_cell.angle_alpha   90.00
_cell.angle_beta   90.00
_cell.angle_gamma   90.00
#
_symmetry.space_group_name_H-M   'P 1'
#
loop_
_entity.id
_entity.type
_entity.pdbx_description
1 polymer ?
#
loop_
_entity_poly.entity_id
_entity_poly.type
_entity_poly.pdbx_seq_one_letter_code
_entity_poly.pdbx_strand_id
1 'polypeptide(L)'
;MGCSSSKSLKVVDDNLPTARNKPPPSSTATDVSTASSRRRSIQVRKASGSIETFTILWSDLPPKPSLSLQEVSECKPASLRECWDCVRATSIRNETEIKPVIKRRGWKTIRLFVSSTFKDFHAEREILVKQVFPELRIWCEKLKLHLIECDLRWGVPKEATSEETLKICLGEIDRCYEDNQWPFFINLSSHRTGWIPQISEVPQYLAQEYGWIFGTSITEMEIIHGAFRNANPNALFLVRDQTFLSTLPDEVKENFSETTTEAAEKMDMLKQCILGRFPESRVVTYTCQYNGIDAASNTVRVKGLGADSIFVKSNRRSIGNDADDLEDVTAVTPTNLVLTPPFDLVPSTKECEEVLEFFKTRISHQYPLDTSSMDQLEVIREAHETFLNSRSSSVLGRDEILDQIQDFIRSESTCVPMVVVGVAGAGKSAIIARSAATTVNKAQNYDIPGGGNKGWNVFYHFIGAAPGSTDLGFTLQRMLKELKYVGEIPADTESLVRLSNITLSNPKLEPTILFFDALNQLDKTKESEQVSWMPFKLSPNVRVICSVINGTPCHHSLAGRLNPPKEVLCGPLDLDSRREIVDEVLTKFNKRLDAVQMDSLLSKEASANPLWLSIACEELRVFGLFSKVTEMIKGLADGLLELLEQVLTRFEEESGGHLMVATLCFLECSRHGLLERELLELLGEDETLRPPSEKDFTEKGPDAAQEISKRENSDKDTALANDLSKKLHVTVEETYRKTDFDKKFDDEFDIDDIEDKNEAKSSRSKRPPPLPAAKWAAVFRSLKPFLRPCGDTGEGRLDFYHRAMSKAVRRKYFKTGSEDYRKFLYTWWHGKLAEYFEQIENHDRKAEELPYHLEKLLDHSRLARCLLEWPVFEKLSSDEHNIELLRSWRKAGGYATASNLYIQSLQQLTSNTDDEELADKKWRVARFLCCAGQYKDAETLLSDAIELEENKLGARKHRMACLFQLLTDIKSEVSKLAEFISVNDTKKHYNVIQTALKAISLRKNLKGNENRYQLGLLELRLSFHYGAFFRVGRTYKELLSQESRVRCEVHCHNALQIFQELGDNGHVAEAYQNIATFVYDDTDPQQSEWYKKALEVCMQAYGEYHKLTARIVFNMGIVIEYRNKKESYKYYKRAYDIDCEIFGPTHPTTLRTKSVLDEPAFRIISEEMEMDQGKTS
;
A
#
# COMPACT_ATOMS: atom_id res chain seq x y z
N MET A 1 22.53 -42.78 15.87
CA MET A 1 23.05 -42.82 17.26
C MET A 1 22.14 -41.94 18.11
N GLY A 2 21.87 -42.29 19.37
CA GLY A 2 20.86 -41.58 20.18
C GLY A 2 21.40 -40.99 21.49
N CYS A 3 20.70 -39.97 22.00
CA CYS A 3 20.61 -39.44 23.37
C CYS A 3 19.55 -38.31 23.31
N SER A 4 18.42 -38.32 24.00
CA SER A 4 18.20 -38.18 25.46
C SER A 4 18.75 -36.88 26.07
N SER A 5 17.87 -35.93 26.40
CA SER A 5 18.02 -35.13 27.62
C SER A 5 16.65 -34.62 28.10
N SER A 6 16.45 -34.64 29.41
CA SER A 6 15.22 -34.20 30.10
C SER A 6 15.57 -33.21 31.22
N LYS A 7 14.91 -32.05 31.24
CA LYS A 7 14.85 -31.10 32.37
C LYS A 7 13.48 -30.40 32.31
N SER A 8 12.51 -30.76 33.14
CA SER A 8 12.36 -30.37 34.55
C SER A 8 12.13 -28.86 34.77
N LEU A 9 10.86 -28.44 34.83
CA LEU A 9 10.44 -27.16 35.40
C LEU A 9 9.75 -27.40 36.74
N LYS A 10 10.14 -26.62 37.75
CA LYS A 10 9.60 -26.68 39.11
C LYS A 10 8.38 -25.76 39.21
N VAL A 11 7.29 -26.26 39.81
CA VAL A 11 6.24 -25.39 40.36
C VAL A 11 6.71 -24.92 41.74
N VAL A 12 6.68 -23.61 41.96
CA VAL A 12 6.84 -23.00 43.28
C VAL A 12 5.44 -22.54 43.71
N ASP A 13 4.90 -23.22 44.71
CA ASP A 13 3.65 -22.88 45.37
C ASP A 13 3.96 -22.01 46.59
N ASP A 14 3.21 -20.92 46.81
CA ASP A 14 3.38 -20.13 48.03
C ASP A 14 2.07 -19.46 48.50
N ASN A 15 1.72 -19.76 49.76
CA ASN A 15 0.81 -19.04 50.67
C ASN A 15 -0.73 -19.08 50.51
N LEU A 16 -1.33 -19.95 51.32
CA LEU A 16 -2.67 -19.82 51.92
C LEU A 16 -2.55 -19.79 53.46
N PRO A 17 -3.24 -18.89 54.21
CA PRO A 17 -3.23 -18.91 55.67
C PRO A 17 -4.43 -19.68 56.27
N THR A 18 -4.14 -20.89 56.75
CA THR A 18 -4.56 -21.48 58.05
C THR A 18 -5.94 -21.17 58.69
N ALA A 19 -6.71 -22.23 59.00
CA ALA A 19 -7.25 -22.45 60.35
C ALA A 19 -7.59 -23.93 60.66
N ARG A 20 -6.83 -24.47 61.61
CA ARG A 20 -6.92 -25.72 62.38
C ARG A 20 -8.32 -26.09 62.93
N ASN A 21 -8.63 -27.40 62.96
CA ASN A 21 -8.61 -28.20 64.21
C ASN A 21 -8.72 -29.74 63.98
N LYS A 22 -8.31 -30.50 65.01
CA LYS A 22 -8.11 -31.97 65.15
C LYS A 22 -8.36 -32.30 66.66
N PRO A 23 -8.30 -33.56 67.20
CA PRO A 23 -8.13 -34.90 66.60
C PRO A 23 -9.14 -35.97 67.16
N PRO A 24 -8.73 -37.16 67.71
CA PRO A 24 -8.78 -38.54 67.14
C PRO A 24 -9.74 -39.48 67.97
N PRO A 25 -9.59 -40.84 68.13
CA PRO A 25 -8.69 -41.86 67.54
C PRO A 25 -9.29 -43.26 67.19
N SER A 26 -8.42 -44.14 66.65
CA SER A 26 -8.43 -45.64 66.72
C SER A 26 -9.43 -46.42 65.84
N SER A 27 -9.14 -47.63 65.34
CA SER A 27 -8.12 -48.63 65.74
C SER A 27 -7.55 -49.49 64.58
N THR A 28 -6.48 -50.23 64.89
CA THR A 28 -5.75 -51.25 64.08
C THR A 28 -6.56 -52.57 63.92
N ALA A 29 -6.24 -53.60 63.10
CA ALA A 29 -5.00 -54.06 62.43
C ALA A 29 -5.30 -55.09 61.30
N THR A 30 -4.26 -55.56 60.57
CA THR A 30 -4.14 -56.88 59.85
C THR A 30 -5.12 -57.17 58.67
N ASP A 31 -4.81 -57.94 57.61
CA ASP A 31 -3.55 -58.55 57.13
C ASP A 31 -3.56 -58.81 55.59
N VAL A 32 -2.46 -59.32 55.05
CA VAL A 32 -2.22 -59.62 53.62
C VAL A 32 -2.95 -60.87 53.09
N SER A 33 -3.58 -60.81 51.90
CA SER A 33 -3.59 -61.93 50.93
C SER A 33 -3.99 -61.54 49.49
N THR A 34 -3.45 -62.27 48.52
CA THR A 34 -3.70 -62.15 47.07
C THR A 34 -4.86 -63.05 46.59
N ALA A 35 -5.74 -62.57 45.69
CA ALA A 35 -6.50 -63.46 44.78
C ALA A 35 -7.30 -62.74 43.66
N SER A 36 -7.01 -63.14 42.40
CA SER A 36 -7.92 -63.18 41.23
C SER A 36 -8.55 -61.89 40.66
N SER A 37 -8.37 -61.71 39.35
CA SER A 37 -9.12 -60.76 38.53
C SER A 37 -10.57 -61.23 38.34
N ARG A 38 -11.54 -60.48 38.87
CA ARG A 38 -12.96 -60.62 38.49
C ARG A 38 -13.31 -59.57 37.45
N ARG A 39 -13.55 -60.01 36.20
CA ARG A 39 -14.28 -59.21 35.20
C ARG A 39 -15.61 -58.77 35.82
N ARG A 40 -15.83 -57.47 35.99
CA ARG A 40 -17.16 -56.93 36.31
C ARG A 40 -17.98 -56.91 35.03
N SER A 41 -18.85 -57.91 34.85
CA SER A 41 -19.90 -57.86 33.84
C SER A 41 -20.97 -56.85 34.27
N ILE A 42 -20.85 -55.60 33.83
CA ILE A 42 -21.89 -54.58 34.04
C ILE A 42 -22.98 -54.83 32.99
N GLN A 43 -24.01 -55.60 33.38
CA GLN A 43 -25.26 -55.63 32.62
C GLN A 43 -25.98 -54.29 32.79
N VAL A 44 -26.03 -53.50 31.72
CA VAL A 44 -26.99 -52.40 31.61
C VAL A 44 -28.39 -53.01 31.69
N ARG A 45 -29.11 -52.77 32.79
CA ARG A 45 -30.47 -53.30 32.97
C ARG A 45 -31.39 -52.68 31.92
N LYS A 46 -32.00 -53.52 31.07
CA LYS A 46 -33.19 -53.15 30.31
C LYS A 46 -34.28 -52.67 31.27
N ALA A 47 -34.55 -51.37 31.30
CA ALA A 47 -35.85 -50.89 31.73
C ALA A 47 -36.86 -51.27 30.63
N SER A 48 -37.76 -52.19 30.95
CA SER A 48 -38.75 -52.72 30.00
C SER A 48 -39.86 -51.70 29.74
N GLY A 49 -39.68 -50.89 28.70
CA GLY A 49 -40.74 -50.11 28.06
C GLY A 49 -40.59 -50.21 26.55
N SER A 50 -41.68 -50.53 25.84
CA SER A 50 -41.71 -50.59 24.39
C SER A 50 -41.67 -49.18 23.79
N ILE A 51 -40.46 -48.68 23.53
CA ILE A 51 -40.26 -47.56 22.60
C ILE A 51 -40.29 -48.14 21.18
N GLU A 52 -41.50 -48.35 20.68
CA GLU A 52 -41.78 -48.51 19.26
C GLU A 52 -41.94 -47.12 18.64
N THR A 53 -41.27 -46.88 17.51
CA THR A 53 -41.04 -45.57 16.85
C THR A 53 -40.06 -44.64 17.57
N PHE A 54 -39.01 -44.23 16.85
CA PHE A 54 -37.96 -43.29 17.30
C PHE A 54 -38.37 -41.82 17.07
N THR A 55 -39.62 -41.50 17.34
CA THR A 55 -40.21 -40.15 17.22
C THR A 55 -40.24 -39.40 18.56
N ILE A 56 -39.48 -39.88 19.55
CA ILE A 56 -39.34 -39.28 20.87
C ILE A 56 -38.32 -38.13 20.77
N LEU A 57 -38.76 -36.90 21.04
CA LEU A 57 -37.91 -35.71 21.06
C LEU A 57 -36.79 -35.86 22.10
N TRP A 58 -35.65 -35.20 21.89
CA TRP A 58 -34.52 -35.26 22.82
C TRP A 58 -34.89 -34.83 24.26
N SER A 59 -35.90 -33.96 24.41
CA SER A 59 -36.49 -33.53 25.68
C SER A 59 -37.11 -34.67 26.50
N ASP A 60 -37.60 -35.72 25.83
CA ASP A 60 -38.53 -36.70 26.39
C ASP A 60 -37.80 -37.99 26.82
N LEU A 61 -36.46 -38.00 26.73
CA LEU A 61 -35.61 -39.12 27.12
C LEU A 61 -35.38 -39.16 28.64
N PRO A 62 -35.47 -40.34 29.28
CA PRO A 62 -35.28 -40.48 30.73
C PRO A 62 -33.89 -40.03 31.20
N PRO A 63 -33.75 -39.58 32.47
CA PRO A 63 -32.45 -39.21 33.04
C PRO A 63 -31.48 -40.41 33.04
N LYS A 64 -30.30 -40.21 32.44
CA LYS A 64 -29.25 -41.24 32.25
C LYS A 64 -28.07 -40.95 33.21
N PRO A 65 -27.30 -41.96 33.66
CA PRO A 65 -26.07 -41.71 34.42
C PRO A 65 -25.04 -40.95 33.57
N SER A 66 -24.30 -40.04 34.21
CA SER A 66 -23.17 -39.35 33.60
C SER A 66 -21.95 -40.28 33.55
N LEU A 67 -21.71 -40.91 32.39
CA LEU A 67 -20.50 -41.68 32.14
C LEU A 67 -19.41 -40.76 31.59
N SER A 68 -18.19 -40.94 32.08
CA SER A 68 -16.99 -40.31 31.53
C SER A 68 -16.62 -40.88 30.16
N LEU A 69 -15.83 -40.14 29.38
CA LEU A 69 -15.30 -40.60 28.08
C LEU A 69 -14.51 -41.92 28.22
N GLN A 70 -13.78 -42.07 29.33
CA GLN A 70 -13.05 -43.29 29.67
C GLN A 70 -13.99 -44.48 29.90
N GLU A 71 -15.06 -44.33 30.69
CA GLU A 71 -16.04 -45.40 30.92
C GLU A 71 -16.77 -45.79 29.62
N VAL A 72 -17.06 -44.82 28.74
CA VAL A 72 -17.69 -45.10 27.44
C VAL A 72 -16.72 -45.81 26.47
N SER A 73 -15.42 -45.53 26.54
CA SER A 73 -14.40 -46.23 25.75
C SER A 73 -14.32 -47.74 26.03
N GLU A 74 -14.78 -48.17 27.22
CA GLU A 74 -14.80 -49.59 27.62
C GLU A 74 -16.05 -50.34 27.12
N CYS A 75 -17.12 -49.62 26.75
CA CYS A 75 -18.42 -50.21 26.42
C CYS A 75 -18.44 -51.04 25.13
N LYS A 76 -17.54 -50.77 24.16
CA LYS A 76 -17.40 -51.46 22.85
C LYS A 76 -18.75 -51.93 22.25
N PRO A 77 -19.64 -50.98 21.87
CA PRO A 77 -21.03 -51.27 21.49
C PRO A 77 -21.12 -52.28 20.34
N ALA A 78 -22.08 -53.20 20.45
CA ALA A 78 -22.30 -54.29 19.50
C ALA A 78 -23.52 -54.07 18.58
N SER A 79 -24.28 -52.98 18.79
CA SER A 79 -25.39 -52.58 17.93
C SER A 79 -25.44 -51.06 17.73
N LEU A 80 -26.02 -50.64 16.60
CA LEU A 80 -26.23 -49.22 16.26
C LEU A 80 -26.88 -48.40 17.40
N ARG A 81 -27.85 -49.02 18.10
CA ARG A 81 -28.53 -48.41 19.25
C ARG A 81 -27.59 -48.21 20.45
N GLU A 82 -26.70 -49.16 20.71
CA GLU A 82 -25.67 -49.06 21.75
C GLU A 82 -24.61 -47.99 21.41
N CYS A 83 -24.24 -47.84 20.13
CA CYS A 83 -23.35 -46.76 19.67
C CYS A 83 -23.94 -45.38 19.98
N TRP A 84 -25.19 -45.14 19.58
CA TRP A 84 -25.87 -43.88 19.89
C TRP A 84 -26.16 -43.73 21.39
N ASP A 85 -26.35 -44.81 22.14
CA ASP A 85 -26.42 -44.74 23.60
C ASP A 85 -25.10 -44.30 24.26
N CYS A 86 -23.96 -44.66 23.68
CA CYS A 86 -22.63 -44.17 24.08
C CYS A 86 -22.47 -42.68 23.77
N VAL A 87 -22.81 -42.24 22.54
CA VAL A 87 -22.84 -40.82 22.16
C VAL A 87 -23.69 -40.01 23.14
N ARG A 88 -24.96 -40.41 23.33
CA ARG A 88 -25.92 -39.72 24.21
C ARG A 88 -25.50 -39.67 25.68
N ALA A 89 -24.73 -40.63 26.17
CA ALA A 89 -24.21 -40.60 27.55
C ALA A 89 -23.16 -39.51 27.76
N THR A 90 -22.55 -39.00 26.67
CA THR A 90 -21.46 -38.00 26.70
C THR A 90 -21.85 -36.65 26.09
N SER A 91 -23.14 -36.47 25.72
CA SER A 91 -23.69 -35.21 25.20
C SER A 91 -24.18 -34.31 26.33
N ILE A 92 -23.95 -32.99 26.19
CA ILE A 92 -24.45 -31.95 27.11
C ILE A 92 -25.96 -31.77 26.89
N ARG A 93 -26.76 -31.57 27.94
CA ARG A 93 -28.23 -31.42 27.77
C ARG A 93 -28.65 -30.08 27.18
N ASN A 94 -28.20 -28.99 27.78
CA ASN A 94 -28.63 -27.62 27.45
C ASN A 94 -27.77 -27.02 26.32
N GLU A 95 -28.34 -26.13 25.52
CA GLU A 95 -27.55 -25.26 24.64
C GLU A 95 -26.71 -24.31 25.50
N THR A 96 -25.45 -24.09 25.11
CA THR A 96 -24.54 -23.18 25.84
C THR A 96 -24.58 -21.81 25.16
N GLU A 97 -24.84 -20.75 25.92
CA GLU A 97 -24.90 -19.39 25.39
C GLU A 97 -23.52 -18.93 24.86
N ILE A 98 -23.46 -18.50 23.60
CA ILE A 98 -22.23 -17.93 23.02
C ILE A 98 -22.01 -16.56 23.64
N LYS A 99 -20.94 -16.40 24.43
CA LYS A 99 -20.50 -15.09 24.91
C LYS A 99 -19.74 -14.35 23.80
N PRO A 100 -20.22 -13.22 23.27
CA PRO A 100 -19.55 -12.47 22.20
C PRO A 100 -18.19 -11.91 22.64
N VAL A 101 -17.25 -11.81 21.70
CA VAL A 101 -15.93 -11.21 21.93
C VAL A 101 -15.98 -9.69 21.69
N ILE A 102 -16.63 -8.97 22.61
CA ILE A 102 -17.02 -7.55 22.47
C ILE A 102 -15.82 -6.58 22.36
N LYS A 103 -14.63 -6.94 22.85
CA LYS A 103 -13.44 -6.05 22.90
C LYS A 103 -12.26 -6.58 22.09
N ARG A 104 -12.46 -6.80 20.79
CA ARG A 104 -11.42 -7.32 19.91
C ARG A 104 -10.62 -6.17 19.25
N ARG A 105 -9.30 -6.26 19.30
CA ARG A 105 -8.36 -5.39 18.57
C ARG A 105 -7.49 -6.26 17.66
N GLY A 106 -7.02 -5.70 16.54
CA GLY A 106 -6.20 -6.43 15.55
C GLY A 106 -6.94 -7.55 14.81
N TRP A 107 -6.19 -8.46 14.20
CA TRP A 107 -6.73 -9.60 13.44
C TRP A 107 -6.96 -10.83 14.32
N LYS A 108 -7.96 -11.66 13.97
CA LYS A 108 -8.18 -12.97 14.59
C LYS A 108 -8.53 -14.01 13.53
N THR A 109 -7.95 -15.20 13.65
CA THR A 109 -8.30 -16.38 12.85
C THR A 109 -9.60 -17.02 13.34
N ILE A 110 -10.46 -17.42 12.41
CA ILE A 110 -11.63 -18.27 12.62
C ILE A 110 -11.61 -19.43 11.61
N ARG A 111 -12.10 -20.60 12.03
CA ARG A 111 -12.11 -21.83 11.23
C ARG A 111 -13.53 -22.33 10.97
N LEU A 112 -13.81 -22.78 9.75
CA LEU A 112 -15.09 -23.38 9.35
C LEU A 112 -14.85 -24.80 8.84
N PHE A 113 -15.36 -25.81 9.55
CA PHE A 113 -15.15 -27.21 9.23
C PHE A 113 -16.21 -27.76 8.27
N VAL A 114 -15.76 -28.50 7.23
CA VAL A 114 -16.62 -29.07 6.18
C VAL A 114 -16.65 -30.60 6.27
N SER A 115 -17.75 -31.13 6.81
CA SER A 115 -18.00 -32.56 6.92
C SER A 115 -18.85 -33.08 5.76
N SER A 116 -18.40 -34.14 5.07
CA SER A 116 -19.23 -34.94 4.17
C SER A 116 -18.48 -36.21 3.76
N THR A 117 -19.20 -37.19 3.19
CA THR A 117 -18.57 -38.26 2.42
C THR A 117 -17.85 -37.73 1.17
N PHE A 118 -16.76 -38.40 0.77
CA PHE A 118 -15.85 -37.87 -0.26
C PHE A 118 -16.30 -38.10 -1.70
N LYS A 119 -16.96 -39.22 -2.02
CA LYS A 119 -17.24 -39.63 -3.41
C LYS A 119 -18.40 -38.88 -4.06
N ASP A 120 -19.35 -38.44 -3.26
CA ASP A 120 -20.70 -38.10 -3.66
C ASP A 120 -21.05 -36.61 -3.49
N PHE A 121 -20.14 -35.78 -2.97
CA PHE A 121 -20.33 -34.33 -2.73
C PHE A 121 -19.31 -33.43 -3.44
N HIS A 122 -18.75 -33.90 -4.55
CA HIS A 122 -17.77 -33.13 -5.31
C HIS A 122 -18.32 -31.79 -5.82
N ALA A 123 -19.56 -31.76 -6.34
CA ALA A 123 -20.17 -30.55 -6.90
C ALA A 123 -20.49 -29.49 -5.83
N GLU A 124 -21.06 -29.89 -4.69
CA GLU A 124 -21.34 -28.98 -3.57
C GLU A 124 -20.05 -28.39 -2.96
N ARG A 125 -19.03 -29.24 -2.71
CA ARG A 125 -17.74 -28.76 -2.20
C ARG A 125 -17.05 -27.80 -3.19
N GLU A 126 -17.15 -28.04 -4.51
CA GLU A 126 -16.66 -27.08 -5.50
C GLU A 126 -17.33 -25.71 -5.38
N ILE A 127 -18.62 -25.65 -5.06
CA ILE A 127 -19.38 -24.39 -4.96
C ILE A 127 -19.09 -23.67 -3.64
N LEU A 128 -18.91 -24.42 -2.56
CA LEU A 128 -18.38 -23.87 -1.31
C LEU A 128 -17.01 -23.21 -1.53
N VAL A 129 -16.08 -23.89 -2.22
CA VAL A 129 -14.72 -23.38 -2.48
C VAL A 129 -14.67 -22.25 -3.53
N LYS A 130 -15.46 -22.33 -4.61
CA LYS A 130 -15.42 -21.36 -5.72
C LYS A 130 -16.31 -20.13 -5.52
N GLN A 131 -17.33 -20.20 -4.64
CA GLN A 131 -18.31 -19.12 -4.47
C GLN A 131 -18.50 -18.72 -3.00
N VAL A 132 -18.89 -19.65 -2.12
CA VAL A 132 -19.30 -19.31 -0.74
C VAL A 132 -18.14 -18.83 0.13
N PHE A 133 -17.06 -19.60 0.25
CA PHE A 133 -15.92 -19.24 1.10
C PHE A 133 -15.14 -18.02 0.60
N PRO A 134 -14.93 -17.78 -0.71
CA PRO A 134 -14.38 -16.53 -1.20
C PRO A 134 -15.19 -15.30 -0.77
N GLU A 135 -16.53 -15.34 -0.86
CA GLU A 135 -17.37 -14.23 -0.43
C GLU A 135 -17.38 -14.06 1.10
N LEU A 136 -17.52 -15.17 1.84
CA LEU A 136 -17.49 -15.14 3.30
C LEU A 136 -16.14 -14.63 3.83
N ARG A 137 -15.01 -14.96 3.17
CA ARG A 137 -13.67 -14.44 3.52
C ARG A 137 -13.58 -12.93 3.28
N ILE A 138 -14.02 -12.43 2.13
CA ILE A 138 -14.06 -10.97 1.85
C ILE A 138 -14.90 -10.23 2.90
N TRP A 139 -16.01 -10.82 3.32
CA TRP A 139 -16.86 -10.24 4.36
C TRP A 139 -16.19 -10.32 5.76
N CYS A 140 -15.54 -11.43 6.11
CA CYS A 140 -14.78 -11.58 7.35
C CYS A 140 -13.61 -10.59 7.46
N GLU A 141 -12.91 -10.31 6.35
CA GLU A 141 -11.82 -9.33 6.30
C GLU A 141 -12.30 -7.93 6.72
N LYS A 142 -13.52 -7.52 6.35
CA LYS A 142 -14.13 -6.24 6.79
C LYS A 142 -14.33 -6.18 8.31
N LEU A 143 -14.51 -7.32 8.96
CA LEU A 143 -14.59 -7.45 10.42
C LEU A 143 -13.23 -7.67 11.08
N LYS A 144 -12.10 -7.56 10.35
CA LYS A 144 -10.72 -7.92 10.78
C LYS A 144 -10.57 -9.41 11.16
N LEU A 145 -11.27 -10.32 10.48
CA LEU A 145 -11.23 -11.77 10.72
C LEU A 145 -10.60 -12.52 9.55
N HIS A 146 -9.68 -13.46 9.83
CA HIS A 146 -9.12 -14.37 8.84
C HIS A 146 -9.90 -15.69 8.86
N LEU A 147 -10.68 -15.96 7.81
CA LEU A 147 -11.39 -17.22 7.63
C LEU A 147 -10.48 -18.30 7.03
N ILE A 148 -10.40 -19.45 7.72
CA ILE A 148 -9.80 -20.70 7.25
C ILE A 148 -10.89 -21.76 7.09
N GLU A 149 -11.07 -22.29 5.88
CA GLU A 149 -11.93 -23.44 5.59
C GLU A 149 -11.19 -24.76 5.79
N CYS A 150 -11.71 -25.62 6.66
CA CYS A 150 -11.17 -26.96 6.90
C CYS A 150 -11.91 -27.98 6.04
N ASP A 151 -11.56 -28.07 4.74
CA ASP A 151 -11.99 -29.12 3.81
C ASP A 151 -10.90 -30.19 3.67
N LEU A 152 -11.11 -31.36 4.27
CA LEU A 152 -10.14 -32.46 4.32
C LEU A 152 -10.04 -33.31 3.04
N ARG A 153 -10.67 -32.94 1.91
CA ARG A 153 -10.65 -33.71 0.64
C ARG A 153 -9.24 -34.01 0.11
N TRP A 154 -8.25 -33.21 0.51
CA TRP A 154 -6.84 -33.37 0.14
C TRP A 154 -5.92 -33.55 1.35
N GLY A 155 -6.44 -33.38 2.58
CA GLY A 155 -5.65 -33.36 3.82
C GLY A 155 -5.26 -34.72 4.39
N VAL A 156 -5.88 -35.80 3.90
CA VAL A 156 -5.56 -37.18 4.29
C VAL A 156 -4.79 -37.89 3.16
N PRO A 157 -3.53 -38.31 3.38
CA PRO A 157 -2.77 -39.08 2.39
C PRO A 157 -3.46 -40.40 1.99
N LYS A 158 -3.35 -40.80 0.71
CA LYS A 158 -3.91 -42.08 0.22
C LYS A 158 -3.30 -43.33 0.88
N GLU A 159 -2.11 -43.19 1.44
CA GLU A 159 -1.36 -44.24 2.13
C GLU A 159 -1.42 -44.09 3.67
N ALA A 160 -2.20 -43.12 4.19
CA ALA A 160 -2.35 -42.91 5.62
C ALA A 160 -2.96 -44.15 6.29
N THR A 161 -2.41 -44.51 7.44
CA THR A 161 -3.00 -45.55 8.29
C THR A 161 -4.37 -45.13 8.83
N SER A 162 -5.14 -46.11 9.27
CA SER A 162 -6.42 -45.89 9.96
C SER A 162 -6.27 -44.96 11.18
N GLU A 163 -5.16 -45.08 11.93
CA GLU A 163 -4.82 -44.21 13.06
C GLU A 163 -4.53 -42.76 12.64
N GLU A 164 -3.70 -42.55 11.61
CA GLU A 164 -3.36 -41.21 11.10
C GLU A 164 -4.59 -40.49 10.55
N THR A 165 -5.45 -41.21 9.83
CA THR A 165 -6.70 -40.67 9.29
C THR A 165 -7.61 -40.17 10.41
N LEU A 166 -7.81 -40.98 11.47
CA LEU A 166 -8.61 -40.59 12.64
C LEU A 166 -8.03 -39.38 13.39
N LYS A 167 -6.70 -39.35 13.58
CA LYS A 167 -5.97 -38.22 14.17
C LYS A 167 -6.17 -36.92 13.37
N ILE A 168 -6.04 -36.98 12.04
CA ILE A 168 -6.18 -35.82 11.16
C ILE A 168 -7.62 -35.28 11.21
N CYS A 169 -8.62 -36.15 11.04
CA CYS A 169 -10.02 -35.72 11.02
C CYS A 169 -10.49 -35.12 12.35
N LEU A 170 -10.19 -35.77 13.49
CA LEU A 170 -10.65 -35.29 14.79
C LEU A 170 -9.84 -34.10 15.29
N GLY A 171 -8.51 -34.15 15.19
CA GLY A 171 -7.61 -33.08 15.63
C GLY A 171 -7.68 -31.79 14.79
N GLU A 172 -8.33 -31.80 13.63
CA GLU A 172 -8.69 -30.58 12.90
C GLU A 172 -9.94 -29.91 13.51
N ILE A 173 -10.90 -30.69 14.02
CA ILE A 173 -12.07 -30.18 14.75
C ILE A 173 -11.66 -29.63 16.12
N ASP A 174 -10.70 -30.26 16.81
CA ASP A 174 -10.17 -29.71 18.07
C ASP A 174 -9.53 -28.33 17.87
N ARG A 175 -8.73 -28.16 16.82
CA ARG A 175 -8.21 -26.84 16.42
C ARG A 175 -9.32 -25.84 16.05
N CYS A 176 -10.45 -26.30 15.53
CA CYS A 176 -11.63 -25.44 15.34
C CYS A 176 -12.28 -25.03 16.67
N TYR A 177 -12.19 -25.80 17.76
CA TYR A 177 -12.61 -25.36 19.10
C TYR A 177 -11.61 -24.35 19.69
N GLU A 178 -10.30 -24.57 19.51
CA GLU A 178 -9.23 -23.69 19.98
C GLU A 178 -9.32 -22.28 19.38
N ASP A 179 -9.36 -22.16 18.05
CA ASP A 179 -9.37 -20.85 17.39
C ASP A 179 -10.71 -20.10 17.57
N ASN A 180 -11.84 -20.81 17.47
CA ASN A 180 -13.15 -20.14 17.31
C ASN A 180 -13.89 -19.78 18.59
N GLN A 181 -13.50 -20.25 19.78
CA GLN A 181 -14.34 -20.27 21.01
C GLN A 181 -15.62 -21.15 20.87
N TRP A 182 -16.25 -21.21 19.69
CA TRP A 182 -17.26 -22.20 19.26
C TRP A 182 -17.08 -22.47 17.75
N PRO A 183 -16.82 -23.71 17.31
CA PRO A 183 -16.44 -24.00 15.92
C PRO A 183 -17.59 -23.73 14.95
N PHE A 184 -17.31 -23.11 13.80
CA PHE A 184 -18.26 -23.07 12.69
C PHE A 184 -18.23 -24.41 11.95
N PHE A 185 -19.39 -25.00 11.69
CA PHE A 185 -19.48 -26.37 11.16
C PHE A 185 -20.56 -26.48 10.09
N ILE A 186 -20.21 -27.02 8.92
CA ILE A 186 -21.17 -27.39 7.88
C ILE A 186 -21.06 -28.89 7.61
N ASN A 187 -22.19 -29.58 7.54
CA ASN A 187 -22.27 -30.96 7.09
C ASN A 187 -23.11 -31.09 5.81
N LEU A 188 -22.64 -31.90 4.87
CA LEU A 188 -23.40 -32.34 3.69
C LEU A 188 -23.67 -33.85 3.83
N SER A 189 -24.94 -34.25 3.81
CA SER A 189 -25.37 -35.64 4.00
C SER A 189 -26.38 -36.11 2.95
N SER A 190 -26.29 -37.37 2.52
CA SER A 190 -27.20 -37.97 1.53
C SER A 190 -27.48 -39.44 1.88
N HIS A 191 -27.15 -40.41 1.01
CA HIS A 191 -27.44 -41.84 1.20
C HIS A 191 -26.18 -42.69 1.36
N ARG A 192 -25.06 -42.07 1.78
CA ARG A 192 -23.76 -42.70 1.99
C ARG A 192 -23.26 -42.46 3.41
N THR A 193 -22.91 -43.53 4.11
CA THR A 193 -22.48 -43.54 5.52
C THR A 193 -20.97 -43.34 5.66
N GLY A 194 -20.20 -43.70 4.63
CA GLY A 194 -18.74 -43.53 4.61
C GLY A 194 -17.99 -44.66 5.32
N TRP A 195 -16.68 -44.49 5.50
CA TRP A 195 -15.83 -45.53 6.08
C TRP A 195 -16.00 -45.62 7.61
N ILE A 196 -16.15 -46.85 8.11
CA ILE A 196 -16.24 -47.21 9.52
C ILE A 196 -14.98 -48.03 9.86
N PRO A 197 -14.11 -47.56 10.78
CA PRO A 197 -12.96 -48.35 11.23
C PRO A 197 -13.39 -49.56 12.06
N GLN A 198 -12.67 -50.66 11.90
CA GLN A 198 -12.82 -51.85 12.74
C GLN A 198 -12.33 -51.58 14.17
N ILE A 199 -12.83 -52.34 15.14
CA ILE A 199 -12.46 -52.18 16.57
C ILE A 199 -10.94 -52.33 16.79
N SER A 200 -10.24 -53.10 15.94
CA SER A 200 -8.78 -53.25 15.96
C SER A 200 -7.99 -52.11 15.31
N GLU A 201 -8.64 -51.30 14.47
CA GLU A 201 -8.03 -50.16 13.77
C GLU A 201 -8.10 -48.86 14.58
N VAL A 202 -8.79 -48.86 15.71
CA VAL A 202 -8.96 -47.72 16.62
C VAL A 202 -7.99 -47.88 17.81
N PRO A 203 -6.93 -47.05 17.91
CA PRO A 203 -6.04 -47.05 19.05
C PRO A 203 -6.74 -46.77 20.38
N GLN A 204 -6.32 -47.46 21.43
CA GLN A 204 -6.93 -47.35 22.77
C GLN A 204 -6.85 -45.93 23.37
N TYR A 205 -5.85 -45.13 23.00
CA TYR A 205 -5.73 -43.74 23.48
C TYR A 205 -6.75 -42.82 22.79
N LEU A 206 -6.96 -42.91 21.47
CA LEU A 206 -8.06 -42.19 20.79
C LEU A 206 -9.43 -42.64 21.35
N ALA A 207 -9.58 -43.93 21.63
CA ALA A 207 -10.80 -44.44 22.25
C ALA A 207 -11.04 -43.82 23.65
N GLN A 208 -10.01 -43.59 24.45
CA GLN A 208 -10.13 -42.93 25.76
C GLN A 208 -10.35 -41.42 25.65
N GLU A 209 -9.70 -40.78 24.67
CA GLU A 209 -9.76 -39.33 24.41
C GLU A 209 -11.15 -38.90 23.91
N TYR A 210 -11.71 -39.62 22.95
CA TYR A 210 -13.02 -39.29 22.36
C TYR A 210 -14.17 -40.15 22.89
N GLY A 211 -13.95 -41.35 23.42
CA GLY A 211 -14.95 -42.19 24.09
C GLY A 211 -15.94 -42.92 23.16
N TRP A 212 -16.65 -42.20 22.30
CA TRP A 212 -17.82 -42.68 21.53
C TRP A 212 -17.49 -43.15 20.09
N ILE A 213 -16.20 -43.29 19.75
CA ILE A 213 -15.73 -43.56 18.38
C ILE A 213 -15.87 -45.02 17.88
N PHE A 214 -16.23 -45.97 18.76
CA PHE A 214 -16.43 -47.35 18.32
C PHE A 214 -17.76 -47.50 17.56
N GLY A 215 -17.68 -48.06 16.35
CA GLY A 215 -18.86 -48.35 15.53
C GLY A 215 -19.49 -47.13 14.86
N THR A 216 -18.80 -45.98 14.79
CA THR A 216 -19.19 -44.78 14.03
C THR A 216 -18.30 -44.62 12.78
N SER A 217 -18.84 -44.06 11.70
CA SER A 217 -18.05 -43.70 10.50
C SER A 217 -17.33 -42.37 10.73
N ILE A 218 -16.30 -42.04 9.93
CA ILE A 218 -15.63 -40.73 10.06
C ILE A 218 -16.62 -39.57 9.99
N THR A 219 -17.55 -39.57 9.04
CA THR A 219 -18.54 -38.49 8.90
C THR A 219 -19.49 -38.43 10.10
N GLU A 220 -19.88 -39.57 10.68
CA GLU A 220 -20.58 -39.58 11.96
C GLU A 220 -19.70 -39.00 13.08
N MET A 221 -18.41 -39.35 13.16
CA MET A 221 -17.51 -38.82 14.17
C MET A 221 -17.32 -37.30 14.08
N GLU A 222 -17.18 -36.78 12.85
CA GLU A 222 -17.12 -35.34 12.57
C GLU A 222 -18.38 -34.62 13.05
N ILE A 223 -19.56 -35.15 12.73
CA ILE A 223 -20.85 -34.63 13.20
C ILE A 223 -20.97 -34.71 14.73
N ILE A 224 -20.56 -35.82 15.33
CA ILE A 224 -20.69 -36.05 16.76
C ILE A 224 -19.82 -35.08 17.57
N HIS A 225 -18.58 -34.86 17.12
CA HIS A 225 -17.60 -33.99 17.76
C HIS A 225 -17.81 -32.50 17.45
N GLY A 226 -17.95 -32.17 16.17
CA GLY A 226 -18.09 -30.78 15.69
C GLY A 226 -19.47 -30.16 15.95
N ALA A 227 -20.51 -30.97 16.18
CA ALA A 227 -21.86 -30.46 16.37
C ALA A 227 -22.68 -31.14 17.49
N PHE A 228 -22.90 -32.45 17.42
CA PHE A 228 -24.00 -33.12 18.13
C PHE A 228 -23.87 -33.09 19.66
N ARG A 229 -22.70 -33.43 20.19
CA ARG A 229 -22.50 -33.60 21.65
C ARG A 229 -22.69 -32.31 22.42
N ASN A 230 -22.21 -31.21 21.87
CA ASN A 230 -22.24 -29.90 22.53
C ASN A 230 -23.44 -29.03 22.08
N ALA A 231 -24.36 -29.57 21.25
CA ALA A 231 -25.43 -28.81 20.58
C ALA A 231 -24.91 -27.52 19.94
N ASN A 232 -23.89 -27.65 19.08
CA ASN A 232 -23.19 -26.49 18.55
C ASN A 232 -24.16 -25.47 17.89
N PRO A 233 -24.24 -24.23 18.40
CA PRO A 233 -25.10 -23.19 17.84
C PRO A 233 -24.68 -22.76 16.43
N ASN A 234 -23.42 -22.99 16.04
CA ASN A 234 -22.82 -22.60 14.77
C ASN A 234 -22.78 -23.75 13.73
N ALA A 235 -23.57 -24.82 13.94
CA ALA A 235 -23.67 -25.95 13.03
C ALA A 235 -24.85 -25.83 12.04
N LEU A 236 -24.58 -26.10 10.76
CA LEU A 236 -25.56 -26.19 9.68
C LEU A 236 -25.48 -27.57 8.99
N PHE A 237 -26.63 -28.18 8.74
CA PHE A 237 -26.76 -29.47 8.08
C PHE A 237 -27.52 -29.32 6.76
N LEU A 238 -26.90 -29.72 5.65
CA LEU A 238 -27.52 -29.75 4.33
C LEU A 238 -27.76 -31.21 3.91
N VAL A 239 -29.03 -31.56 3.71
CA VAL A 239 -29.44 -32.92 3.34
C VAL A 239 -29.85 -32.94 1.88
N ARG A 240 -29.15 -33.71 1.05
CA ARG A 240 -29.53 -33.87 -0.36
C ARG A 240 -30.78 -34.74 -0.46
N ASP A 241 -31.79 -34.27 -1.17
CA ASP A 241 -33.05 -34.98 -1.38
C ASP A 241 -32.88 -36.30 -2.16
N GLN A 242 -33.68 -37.31 -1.80
CA GLN A 242 -33.60 -38.67 -2.33
C GLN A 242 -33.97 -38.77 -3.81
N THR A 243 -34.77 -37.84 -4.35
CA THR A 243 -35.10 -37.81 -5.79
C THR A 243 -33.86 -37.69 -6.67
N PHE A 244 -32.74 -37.17 -6.16
CA PHE A 244 -31.48 -37.14 -6.91
C PHE A 244 -31.03 -38.53 -7.39
N LEU A 245 -31.22 -39.59 -6.57
CA LEU A 245 -30.83 -40.96 -6.92
C LEU A 245 -31.59 -41.53 -8.13
N SER A 246 -32.79 -41.01 -8.43
CA SER A 246 -33.53 -41.41 -9.65
C SER A 246 -33.05 -40.68 -10.90
N THR A 247 -32.25 -39.61 -10.76
CA THR A 247 -31.66 -38.87 -11.89
C THR A 247 -30.29 -39.41 -12.32
N LEU A 248 -29.67 -40.29 -11.54
CA LEU A 248 -28.35 -40.86 -11.82
C LEU A 248 -28.45 -42.07 -12.77
N PRO A 249 -27.54 -42.16 -13.78
CA PRO A 249 -27.29 -43.41 -14.50
C PRO A 249 -26.83 -44.53 -13.55
N ASP A 250 -27.24 -45.77 -13.80
CA ASP A 250 -26.93 -46.91 -12.90
C ASP A 250 -25.42 -47.14 -12.73
N GLU A 251 -24.63 -46.88 -13.78
CA GLU A 251 -23.15 -46.98 -13.81
C GLU A 251 -22.42 -46.15 -12.74
N VAL A 252 -23.01 -45.03 -12.30
CA VAL A 252 -22.41 -44.14 -11.29
C VAL A 252 -23.10 -44.23 -9.93
N LYS A 253 -24.24 -44.90 -9.86
CA LYS A 253 -25.17 -44.92 -8.71
C LYS A 253 -24.56 -45.50 -7.44
N GLU A 254 -23.70 -46.51 -7.58
CA GLU A 254 -22.94 -47.13 -6.47
C GLU A 254 -22.00 -46.15 -5.72
N ASN A 255 -21.64 -45.01 -6.34
CA ASN A 255 -20.87 -43.98 -5.65
C ASN A 255 -21.73 -43.12 -4.70
N PHE A 256 -23.06 -43.10 -4.89
CA PHE A 256 -24.01 -42.21 -4.20
C PHE A 256 -24.99 -42.94 -3.25
N SER A 257 -24.99 -44.27 -3.22
CA SER A 257 -25.82 -45.10 -2.34
C SER A 257 -25.00 -46.18 -1.65
N GLU A 258 -25.44 -46.61 -0.46
CA GLU A 258 -24.87 -47.78 0.21
C GLU A 258 -25.36 -49.10 -0.38
N THR A 259 -24.50 -50.12 -0.34
CA THR A 259 -24.78 -51.48 -0.83
C THR A 259 -25.27 -52.46 0.24
N THR A 260 -25.27 -52.05 1.52
CA THR A 260 -25.68 -52.89 2.65
C THR A 260 -26.83 -52.26 3.43
N THR A 261 -27.78 -53.09 3.86
CA THR A 261 -28.95 -52.65 4.63
C THR A 261 -28.56 -52.00 5.95
N GLU A 262 -27.56 -52.56 6.65
CA GLU A 262 -27.05 -52.03 7.92
C GLU A 262 -26.49 -50.60 7.78
N ALA A 263 -25.79 -50.28 6.69
CA ALA A 263 -25.26 -48.95 6.44
C ALA A 263 -26.36 -47.93 6.09
N ALA A 264 -27.44 -48.37 5.42
CA ALA A 264 -28.60 -47.53 5.13
C ALA A 264 -29.40 -47.20 6.41
N GLU A 265 -29.73 -48.21 7.22
CA GLU A 265 -30.39 -48.02 8.53
C GLU A 265 -29.62 -47.05 9.44
N LYS A 266 -28.28 -47.11 9.38
CA LYS A 266 -27.37 -46.23 10.11
C LYS A 266 -27.45 -44.78 9.66
N MET A 267 -27.49 -44.52 8.35
CA MET A 267 -27.67 -43.18 7.80
C MET A 267 -29.02 -42.57 8.18
N ASP A 268 -30.09 -43.37 8.13
CA ASP A 268 -31.42 -42.89 8.50
C ASP A 268 -31.52 -42.62 10.00
N MET A 269 -30.88 -43.43 10.85
CA MET A 269 -30.77 -43.14 12.29
C MET A 269 -29.95 -41.87 12.58
N LEU A 270 -28.85 -41.63 11.87
CA LEU A 270 -28.07 -40.39 11.96
C LEU A 270 -28.93 -39.16 11.64
N LYS A 271 -29.66 -39.19 10.52
CA LYS A 271 -30.57 -38.09 10.12
C LYS A 271 -31.67 -37.85 11.15
N GLN A 272 -32.30 -38.91 11.66
CA GLN A 272 -33.30 -38.80 12.73
C GLN A 272 -32.71 -38.21 14.01
N CYS A 273 -31.48 -38.59 14.38
CA CYS A 273 -30.80 -38.00 15.53
C CYS A 273 -30.53 -36.50 15.33
N ILE A 274 -30.05 -36.08 14.15
CA ILE A 274 -29.81 -34.66 13.82
C ILE A 274 -31.12 -33.87 13.89
N LEU A 275 -32.18 -34.34 13.23
CA LEU A 275 -33.52 -33.71 13.23
C LEU A 275 -34.13 -33.62 14.64
N GLY A 276 -33.91 -34.64 15.49
CA GLY A 276 -34.39 -34.63 16.88
C GLY A 276 -33.57 -33.77 17.85
N ARG A 277 -32.42 -33.21 17.41
CA ARG A 277 -31.46 -32.48 18.25
C ARG A 277 -31.28 -31.01 17.84
N PHE A 278 -31.41 -30.70 16.56
CA PHE A 278 -31.25 -29.35 16.01
C PHE A 278 -32.60 -28.85 15.44
N PRO A 279 -32.90 -27.53 15.52
CA PRO A 279 -34.11 -26.98 14.94
C PRO A 279 -34.11 -27.08 13.42
N GLU A 280 -35.30 -27.12 12.81
CA GLU A 280 -35.49 -27.22 11.35
C GLU A 280 -34.71 -26.15 10.56
N SER A 281 -34.56 -24.94 11.11
CA SER A 281 -33.75 -23.86 10.49
C SER A 281 -32.25 -24.15 10.38
N ARG A 282 -31.73 -25.18 11.07
CA ARG A 282 -30.35 -25.66 10.97
C ARG A 282 -30.23 -26.97 10.17
N VAL A 283 -31.33 -27.57 9.70
CA VAL A 283 -31.36 -28.85 8.98
C VAL A 283 -32.14 -28.71 7.69
N VAL A 284 -31.45 -28.31 6.62
CA VAL A 284 -32.06 -27.88 5.36
C VAL A 284 -31.96 -28.97 4.29
N THR A 285 -33.09 -29.47 3.83
CA THR A 285 -33.16 -30.39 2.69
C THR A 285 -33.14 -29.61 1.37
N TYR A 286 -32.32 -30.03 0.40
CA TYR A 286 -32.21 -29.38 -0.91
C TYR A 286 -32.28 -30.39 -2.07
N THR A 287 -32.88 -29.97 -3.18
CA THR A 287 -33.04 -30.77 -4.40
C THR A 287 -32.01 -30.42 -5.45
N CYS A 288 -31.45 -31.42 -6.14
CA CYS A 288 -30.55 -31.23 -7.27
C CYS A 288 -30.70 -32.35 -8.30
N GLN A 289 -30.12 -32.20 -9.49
CA GLN A 289 -30.27 -33.14 -10.61
C GLN A 289 -28.92 -33.47 -11.27
N TYR A 290 -28.76 -34.70 -11.76
CA TYR A 290 -27.62 -35.10 -12.59
C TYR A 290 -27.48 -34.22 -13.84
N ASN A 291 -26.24 -33.84 -14.19
CA ASN A 291 -25.93 -32.95 -15.32
C ASN A 291 -24.69 -33.42 -16.11
N GLY A 292 -24.52 -34.74 -16.26
CA GLY A 292 -23.40 -35.36 -16.95
C GLY A 292 -22.19 -35.65 -16.06
N ILE A 293 -21.14 -36.21 -16.66
CA ILE A 293 -19.82 -36.42 -16.03
C ILE A 293 -18.87 -35.35 -16.55
N ASP A 294 -18.04 -34.81 -15.66
CA ASP A 294 -16.92 -33.96 -16.05
C ASP A 294 -15.81 -34.78 -16.71
N ALA A 295 -15.63 -34.62 -18.02
CA ALA A 295 -14.66 -35.37 -18.82
C ALA A 295 -13.20 -35.23 -18.34
N ALA A 296 -12.88 -34.21 -17.55
CA ALA A 296 -11.52 -33.94 -17.08
C ALA A 296 -11.22 -34.51 -15.67
N SER A 297 -12.23 -34.63 -14.80
CA SER A 297 -12.09 -35.20 -13.43
C SER A 297 -12.78 -36.55 -13.23
N ASN A 298 -13.59 -37.02 -14.18
CA ASN A 298 -14.46 -38.18 -14.08
C ASN A 298 -15.43 -38.12 -12.88
N THR A 299 -15.86 -36.92 -12.49
CA THR A 299 -16.82 -36.69 -11.39
C THR A 299 -18.19 -36.25 -11.93
N VAL A 300 -19.25 -36.52 -11.17
CA VAL A 300 -20.62 -36.15 -11.55
C VAL A 300 -20.82 -34.64 -11.42
N ARG A 301 -21.29 -34.01 -12.51
CA ARG A 301 -21.79 -32.62 -12.50
C ARG A 301 -23.25 -32.60 -12.06
N VAL A 302 -23.62 -31.57 -11.31
CA VAL A 302 -24.94 -31.43 -10.70
C VAL A 302 -25.56 -30.08 -11.06
N LYS A 303 -26.84 -30.09 -11.46
CA LYS A 303 -27.66 -28.91 -11.74
C LYS A 303 -28.54 -28.59 -10.53
N GLY A 304 -28.82 -27.30 -10.31
CA GLY A 304 -29.63 -26.80 -9.19
C GLY A 304 -28.83 -26.18 -8.03
N LEU A 305 -27.50 -26.15 -8.13
CA LEU A 305 -26.59 -25.61 -7.10
C LEU A 305 -26.02 -24.21 -7.44
N GLY A 306 -26.52 -23.56 -8.49
CA GLY A 306 -26.02 -22.27 -8.98
C GLY A 306 -26.46 -21.06 -8.14
N ALA A 307 -26.39 -19.87 -8.75
CA ALA A 307 -26.69 -18.58 -8.11
C ALA A 307 -28.14 -18.42 -7.58
N ASP A 308 -29.07 -19.30 -7.94
CA ASP A 308 -30.45 -19.32 -7.43
C ASP A 308 -30.68 -20.34 -6.29
N SER A 309 -29.62 -21.02 -5.84
CA SER A 309 -29.69 -22.11 -4.86
C SER A 309 -29.46 -21.66 -3.41
N ILE A 310 -29.76 -22.56 -2.47
CA ILE A 310 -29.57 -22.38 -1.01
C ILE A 310 -28.13 -22.02 -0.59
N PHE A 311 -27.15 -22.18 -1.49
CA PHE A 311 -25.75 -21.90 -1.21
C PHE A 311 -25.36 -20.42 -1.41
N VAL A 312 -26.02 -19.65 -2.30
CA VAL A 312 -25.45 -18.40 -2.87
C VAL A 312 -26.49 -17.27 -3.14
N LYS A 313 -27.79 -17.45 -2.89
CA LYS A 313 -28.83 -16.67 -3.60
C LYS A 313 -28.73 -15.15 -3.46
N SER A 314 -28.51 -14.48 -4.60
CA SER A 314 -28.52 -13.02 -4.63
C SER A 314 -29.95 -12.48 -4.52
N ASN A 315 -30.20 -11.67 -3.48
CA ASN A 315 -31.52 -11.10 -3.21
C ASN A 315 -31.85 -9.94 -4.18
N ARG A 316 -32.17 -10.25 -5.43
CA ARG A 316 -32.94 -9.35 -6.31
C ARG A 316 -34.43 -9.55 -6.04
N ARG A 317 -34.95 -8.94 -4.98
CA ARG A 317 -36.38 -8.63 -4.95
C ARG A 317 -36.64 -7.53 -5.97
N SER A 318 -37.55 -7.81 -6.89
CA SER A 318 -38.08 -6.84 -7.84
C SER A 318 -38.75 -5.69 -7.08
N ILE A 319 -38.16 -4.50 -7.13
CA ILE A 319 -38.92 -3.26 -6.91
C ILE A 319 -39.86 -3.16 -8.11
N GLY A 320 -41.16 -3.34 -7.84
CA GLY A 320 -42.20 -3.11 -8.84
C GLY A 320 -42.28 -1.62 -9.17
N ASN A 321 -42.80 -1.31 -10.35
CA ASN A 321 -43.06 0.06 -10.75
C ASN A 321 -44.07 0.71 -9.79
N ASP A 322 -43.61 1.61 -8.94
CA ASP A 322 -44.37 2.77 -8.49
C ASP A 322 -43.39 3.94 -8.50
N ALA A 323 -43.43 4.70 -9.59
CA ALA A 323 -42.79 5.99 -9.68
C ALA A 323 -43.84 7.03 -9.33
N ASP A 324 -43.70 7.64 -8.15
CA ASP A 324 -44.01 9.04 -7.84
C ASP A 324 -43.55 9.32 -6.38
N ASP A 325 -43.47 10.61 -6.03
CA ASP A 325 -43.09 11.14 -4.71
C ASP A 325 -41.62 10.94 -4.23
N LEU A 326 -40.72 11.80 -4.74
CA LEU A 326 -39.61 12.39 -3.96
C LEU A 326 -38.97 13.60 -4.70
N GLU A 327 -39.75 14.68 -4.84
CA GLU A 327 -39.18 16.04 -4.97
C GLU A 327 -38.91 16.64 -3.59
N ASP A 328 -37.95 17.57 -3.52
CA ASP A 328 -37.59 18.44 -2.38
C ASP A 328 -37.35 17.81 -0.99
N VAL A 329 -36.07 17.77 -0.57
CA VAL A 329 -35.58 18.66 0.51
C VAL A 329 -34.12 19.04 0.23
N THR A 330 -33.84 20.33 0.11
CA THR A 330 -32.48 20.88 0.13
C THR A 330 -32.06 21.28 1.55
N ALA A 331 -30.78 21.05 1.90
CA ALA A 331 -30.01 21.60 3.03
C ALA A 331 -30.59 21.51 4.47
N VAL A 332 -29.82 20.93 5.40
CA VAL A 332 -29.55 21.46 6.77
C VAL A 332 -28.44 20.63 7.47
N THR A 333 -27.72 21.30 8.37
CA THR A 333 -26.51 20.95 9.16
C THR A 333 -26.33 19.53 9.73
N PRO A 334 -25.07 19.13 10.05
CA PRO A 334 -24.77 17.83 10.66
C PRO A 334 -25.12 17.80 12.15
N THR A 335 -26.20 17.11 12.49
CA THR A 335 -26.50 16.69 13.88
C THR A 335 -26.99 15.25 13.91
N ASN A 336 -26.20 14.38 14.55
CA ASN A 336 -26.59 13.11 15.16
C ASN A 336 -27.69 12.29 14.46
N LEU A 337 -27.33 11.55 13.40
CA LEU A 337 -28.05 10.35 13.01
C LEU A 337 -27.22 9.11 13.38
N VAL A 338 -27.48 8.66 14.61
CA VAL A 338 -27.01 7.38 15.14
C VAL A 338 -27.69 6.26 14.36
N LEU A 339 -26.97 5.64 13.42
CA LEU A 339 -27.33 4.33 12.89
C LEU A 339 -26.88 3.23 13.86
N THR A 340 -27.52 3.17 15.02
CA THR A 340 -27.58 1.91 15.77
C THR A 340 -28.30 0.90 14.89
N PRO A 341 -27.72 -0.29 14.61
CA PRO A 341 -28.50 -1.38 14.05
C PRO A 341 -29.63 -1.72 15.04
N PRO A 342 -30.83 -2.10 14.56
CA PRO A 342 -31.96 -2.42 15.44
C PRO A 342 -31.66 -3.70 16.23
N PHE A 343 -31.17 -3.52 17.46
CA PHE A 343 -31.26 -4.51 18.52
C PHE A 343 -32.73 -4.62 18.96
N ASP A 344 -33.54 -5.33 18.16
CA ASP A 344 -34.75 -6.05 18.57
C ASP A 344 -35.37 -6.76 17.35
N LEU A 345 -34.73 -7.85 16.92
CA LEU A 345 -35.35 -8.85 16.04
C LEU A 345 -35.12 -10.24 16.61
N VAL A 346 -36.05 -10.67 17.47
CA VAL A 346 -36.34 -12.11 17.60
C VAL A 346 -36.91 -12.57 16.25
N PRO A 347 -36.30 -13.52 15.53
CA PRO A 347 -36.81 -13.94 14.23
C PRO A 347 -38.10 -14.75 14.38
N SER A 348 -39.24 -14.07 14.34
CA SER A 348 -40.51 -14.73 14.06
C SER A 348 -40.59 -15.08 12.57
N THR A 349 -41.10 -16.29 12.28
CA THR A 349 -41.52 -16.81 10.96
C THR A 349 -40.43 -17.22 9.93
N LYS A 350 -39.97 -18.46 10.07
CA LYS A 350 -40.20 -19.56 9.09
C LYS A 350 -39.65 -19.48 7.64
N GLU A 351 -38.57 -18.74 7.37
CA GLU A 351 -37.73 -18.95 6.17
C GLU A 351 -36.35 -19.52 6.58
N CYS A 352 -35.80 -20.47 5.81
CA CYS A 352 -34.45 -21.01 6.08
C CYS A 352 -33.39 -20.04 5.56
N GLU A 353 -32.45 -19.65 6.42
CA GLU A 353 -31.29 -18.84 6.04
C GLU A 353 -30.37 -19.63 5.09
N GLU A 354 -29.91 -18.96 4.04
CA GLU A 354 -28.95 -19.52 3.08
C GLU A 354 -27.58 -19.73 3.71
N VAL A 355 -26.77 -20.64 3.17
CA VAL A 355 -25.47 -21.05 3.76
C VAL A 355 -24.58 -19.85 4.09
N LEU A 356 -24.47 -18.91 3.15
CA LEU A 356 -23.64 -17.72 3.31
C LEU A 356 -24.16 -16.79 4.41
N GLU A 357 -25.47 -16.56 4.46
CA GLU A 357 -26.09 -15.62 5.40
C GLU A 357 -26.14 -16.21 6.82
N PHE A 358 -26.40 -17.52 6.94
CA PHE A 358 -26.29 -18.24 8.21
C PHE A 358 -24.90 -18.02 8.85
N PHE A 359 -23.81 -18.21 8.09
CA PHE A 359 -22.47 -18.01 8.64
C PHE A 359 -22.15 -16.54 8.91
N LYS A 360 -22.59 -15.58 8.08
CA LYS A 360 -22.46 -14.15 8.38
C LYS A 360 -23.14 -13.79 9.71
N THR A 361 -24.37 -14.26 9.93
CA THR A 361 -25.13 -14.04 11.17
C THR A 361 -24.43 -14.66 12.39
N ARG A 362 -24.00 -15.93 12.30
CA ARG A 362 -23.30 -16.62 13.40
C ARG A 362 -21.95 -15.99 13.73
N ILE A 363 -21.16 -15.62 12.73
CA ILE A 363 -19.87 -14.94 12.93
C ILE A 363 -20.09 -13.56 13.54
N SER A 364 -21.06 -12.77 13.06
CA SER A 364 -21.38 -11.44 13.62
C SER A 364 -21.77 -11.51 15.08
N HIS A 365 -22.62 -12.48 15.45
CA HIS A 365 -23.05 -12.67 16.84
C HIS A 365 -21.89 -13.02 17.77
N GLN A 366 -20.92 -13.82 17.30
CA GLN A 366 -19.79 -14.25 18.13
C GLN A 366 -18.63 -13.23 18.14
N TYR A 367 -18.45 -12.49 17.04
CA TYR A 367 -17.37 -11.55 16.79
C TYR A 367 -17.88 -10.18 16.32
N PRO A 368 -18.61 -9.44 17.18
CA PRO A 368 -19.07 -8.10 16.84
C PRO A 368 -17.88 -7.15 16.63
N LEU A 369 -18.04 -6.20 15.70
CA LEU A 369 -17.05 -5.16 15.42
C LEU A 369 -17.35 -3.91 16.26
N ASP A 370 -16.32 -3.37 16.91
CA ASP A 370 -16.38 -2.06 17.57
C ASP A 370 -16.24 -0.94 16.51
N THR A 371 -17.23 -0.06 16.41
CA THR A 371 -17.36 0.94 15.34
C THR A 371 -17.03 2.37 15.78
N SER A 372 -16.36 2.55 16.92
CA SER A 372 -15.85 3.85 17.35
C SER A 372 -14.99 4.50 16.25
N SER A 373 -15.24 5.78 15.95
CA SER A 373 -14.46 6.53 14.95
C SER A 373 -12.99 6.61 15.34
N MET A 374 -12.13 5.93 14.59
CA MET A 374 -10.68 5.88 14.84
C MET A 374 -9.99 7.15 14.30
N ASP A 375 -8.93 7.59 14.96
CA ASP A 375 -8.06 8.65 14.45
C ASP A 375 -7.37 8.19 13.15
N GLN A 376 -7.15 9.10 12.20
CA GLN A 376 -6.52 8.76 10.91
C GLN A 376 -5.14 8.11 11.12
N LEU A 377 -4.34 8.63 12.06
CA LEU A 377 -3.03 8.06 12.39
C LEU A 377 -3.13 6.65 12.97
N GLU A 378 -4.22 6.34 13.68
CA GLU A 378 -4.47 5.00 14.23
C GLU A 378 -4.85 4.02 13.10
N VAL A 379 -5.68 4.44 12.14
CA VAL A 379 -6.00 3.65 10.93
C VAL A 379 -4.74 3.36 10.11
N ILE A 380 -3.87 4.34 9.90
CA ILE A 380 -2.60 4.19 9.17
C ILE A 380 -1.65 3.22 9.92
N ARG A 381 -1.57 3.35 11.24
CA ARG A 381 -0.78 2.44 12.07
C ARG A 381 -1.32 1.01 12.01
N GLU A 382 -2.64 0.80 12.08
CA GLU A 382 -3.26 -0.52 11.92
C GLU A 382 -3.01 -1.14 10.54
N ALA A 383 -2.95 -0.33 9.48
CA ALA A 383 -2.60 -0.81 8.14
C ALA A 383 -1.15 -1.33 8.09
N HIS A 384 -0.19 -0.61 8.68
CA HIS A 384 1.19 -1.09 8.81
C HIS A 384 1.31 -2.32 9.73
N GLU A 385 0.53 -2.39 10.82
CA GLU A 385 0.49 -3.56 11.72
C GLU A 385 -0.13 -4.79 11.05
N THR A 386 -1.17 -4.59 10.21
CA THR A 386 -1.74 -5.63 9.36
C THR A 386 -0.71 -6.17 8.36
N PHE A 387 0.03 -5.28 7.70
CA PHE A 387 1.10 -5.65 6.78
C PHE A 387 2.24 -6.39 7.50
N LEU A 388 2.66 -5.89 8.67
CA LEU A 388 3.65 -6.53 9.55
C LEU A 388 3.25 -7.97 9.87
N ASN A 389 2.04 -8.18 10.38
CA ASN A 389 1.55 -9.50 10.79
C ASN A 389 1.40 -10.44 9.59
N SER A 390 0.82 -9.96 8.49
CA SER A 390 0.68 -10.73 7.25
C SER A 390 2.04 -11.18 6.69
N ARG A 391 2.99 -10.25 6.50
CA ARG A 391 4.30 -10.52 5.89
C ARG A 391 5.32 -11.16 6.83
N SER A 392 5.12 -11.07 8.14
CA SER A 392 5.95 -11.80 9.11
C SER A 392 5.52 -13.25 9.28
N SER A 393 4.27 -13.64 8.96
CA SER A 393 3.71 -14.96 9.27
C SER A 393 4.60 -16.15 8.84
N SER A 394 4.99 -16.19 7.57
CA SER A 394 5.85 -17.21 6.95
C SER A 394 7.12 -16.57 6.41
N VAL A 395 8.26 -16.90 7.01
CA VAL A 395 9.60 -16.50 6.59
C VAL A 395 10.52 -17.67 6.89
N LEU A 396 10.86 -18.43 5.85
CA LEU A 396 11.66 -19.66 5.91
C LEU A 396 12.98 -19.44 5.16
N GLY A 397 14.05 -20.13 5.57
CA GLY A 397 15.34 -20.08 4.88
C GLY A 397 16.10 -18.77 4.96
N ARG A 398 15.82 -17.95 5.98
CA ARG A 398 16.38 -16.58 6.12
C ARG A 398 17.02 -16.32 7.48
N ASP A 399 17.27 -17.36 8.27
CA ASP A 399 17.73 -17.24 9.66
C ASP A 399 19.06 -16.49 9.77
N GLU A 400 20.04 -16.77 8.92
CA GLU A 400 21.32 -16.04 8.87
C GLU A 400 21.16 -14.52 8.68
N ILE A 401 20.14 -14.08 7.92
CA ILE A 401 19.86 -12.66 7.69
C ILE A 401 19.11 -12.07 8.88
N LEU A 402 18.17 -12.82 9.46
CA LEU A 402 17.45 -12.41 10.67
C LEU A 402 18.41 -12.24 11.85
N ASP A 403 19.35 -13.17 12.05
CA ASP A 403 20.38 -13.11 13.08
C ASP A 403 21.31 -11.91 12.88
N GLN A 404 21.79 -11.65 11.66
CA GLN A 404 22.59 -10.45 11.36
C GLN A 404 21.87 -9.13 11.70
N ILE A 405 20.55 -9.07 11.52
CA ILE A 405 19.72 -7.91 11.90
C ILE A 405 19.58 -7.83 13.42
N GLN A 406 19.36 -8.96 14.10
CA GLN A 406 19.26 -9.02 15.57
C GLN A 406 20.57 -8.66 16.27
N ASP A 407 21.72 -9.08 15.74
CA ASP A 407 23.05 -8.72 16.24
C ASP A 407 23.36 -7.23 16.03
N PHE A 408 22.95 -6.67 14.89
CA PHE A 408 23.04 -5.22 14.66
C PHE A 408 22.21 -4.43 15.66
N ILE A 409 20.98 -4.87 15.95
CA ILE A 409 20.11 -4.26 16.97
C ILE A 409 20.73 -4.34 18.38
N ARG A 410 21.36 -5.47 18.72
CA ARG A 410 22.00 -5.70 20.04
C ARG A 410 23.36 -5.02 20.23
N SER A 411 23.99 -4.54 19.16
CA SER A 411 25.32 -3.93 19.21
C SER A 411 25.36 -2.64 20.04
N GLU A 412 26.44 -2.42 20.79
CA GLU A 412 26.54 -1.34 21.79
C GLU A 412 26.42 0.07 21.18
N SER A 413 26.99 0.31 19.99
CA SER A 413 26.82 1.59 19.27
C SER A 413 27.03 1.45 17.76
N THR A 414 26.12 1.99 16.96
CA THR A 414 26.28 2.16 15.51
C THR A 414 25.79 3.53 15.08
N CYS A 415 26.59 4.26 14.30
CA CYS A 415 26.21 5.56 13.76
C CYS A 415 25.78 5.50 12.28
N VAL A 416 25.69 4.29 11.69
CA VAL A 416 25.29 4.04 10.29
C VAL A 416 24.07 3.11 10.25
N PRO A 417 23.19 3.24 9.23
CA PRO A 417 22.07 2.33 9.04
C PRO A 417 22.51 0.95 8.54
N MET A 418 21.65 -0.05 8.71
CA MET A 418 21.72 -1.34 8.03
C MET A 418 20.76 -1.36 6.83
N VAL A 419 21.23 -1.85 5.68
CA VAL A 419 20.44 -1.88 4.44
C VAL A 419 20.36 -3.32 3.91
N VAL A 420 19.14 -3.85 3.79
CA VAL A 420 18.87 -5.14 3.17
C VAL A 420 18.71 -4.95 1.66
N VAL A 421 19.68 -5.42 0.90
CA VAL A 421 19.80 -5.24 -0.56
C VAL A 421 19.43 -6.53 -1.29
N GLY A 422 18.75 -6.46 -2.43
CA GLY A 422 18.50 -7.66 -3.24
C GLY A 422 17.56 -7.41 -4.42
N VAL A 423 17.35 -8.43 -5.26
CA VAL A 423 16.47 -8.32 -6.44
C VAL A 423 14.98 -8.16 -6.05
N ALA A 424 14.16 -7.79 -7.02
CA ALA A 424 12.70 -7.72 -6.84
C ALA A 424 12.14 -9.14 -6.60
N GLY A 425 11.26 -9.29 -5.59
CA GLY A 425 10.68 -10.58 -5.21
C GLY A 425 11.52 -11.43 -4.24
N ALA A 426 12.77 -11.06 -3.93
CA ALA A 426 13.69 -11.84 -3.09
C ALA A 426 13.25 -12.09 -1.62
N GLY A 427 12.15 -11.50 -1.16
CA GLY A 427 11.62 -11.68 0.20
C GLY A 427 12.00 -10.60 1.22
N LYS A 428 12.68 -9.52 0.81
CA LYS A 428 13.13 -8.41 1.69
C LYS A 428 12.04 -7.90 2.64
N SER A 429 10.84 -7.61 2.12
CA SER A 429 9.71 -7.13 2.91
C SER A 429 9.29 -8.07 4.04
N ALA A 430 9.37 -9.38 3.79
CA ALA A 430 9.05 -10.40 4.78
C ALA A 430 10.15 -10.48 5.87
N ILE A 431 11.42 -10.35 5.47
CA ILE A 431 12.57 -10.26 6.40
C ILE A 431 12.46 -9.03 7.30
N ILE A 432 12.17 -7.84 6.74
CA ILE A 432 11.93 -6.62 7.52
C ILE A 432 10.73 -6.80 8.46
N ALA A 433 9.63 -7.37 7.98
CA ALA A 433 8.44 -7.61 8.81
C ALA A 433 8.69 -8.58 9.96
N ARG A 434 9.34 -9.74 9.72
CA ARG A 434 9.71 -10.69 10.78
C ARG A 434 10.71 -10.08 11.76
N SER A 435 11.66 -9.28 11.28
CA SER A 435 12.63 -8.58 12.13
C SER A 435 11.96 -7.55 13.02
N ALA A 436 11.07 -6.70 12.46
CA ALA A 436 10.32 -5.72 13.21
C ALA A 436 9.40 -6.37 14.25
N ALA A 437 8.63 -7.40 13.89
CA ALA A 437 7.74 -8.11 14.81
C ALA A 437 8.52 -8.76 15.98
N THR A 438 9.64 -9.42 15.68
CA THR A 438 10.55 -9.99 16.70
C THR A 438 11.10 -8.90 17.62
N THR A 439 11.43 -7.73 17.07
CA THR A 439 12.01 -6.60 17.81
C THR A 439 10.98 -5.90 18.69
N VAL A 440 9.73 -5.75 18.24
CA VAL A 440 8.61 -5.24 19.06
C VAL A 440 8.42 -6.11 20.30
N ASN A 441 8.35 -7.44 20.13
CA ASN A 441 8.20 -8.38 21.25
C ASN A 441 9.39 -8.30 22.24
N LYS A 442 10.63 -8.32 21.74
CA LYS A 442 11.84 -8.19 22.57
C LYS A 442 11.93 -6.84 23.29
N ALA A 443 11.49 -5.75 22.65
CA ALA A 443 11.47 -4.42 23.26
C ALA A 443 10.46 -4.33 24.42
N GLN A 444 9.26 -4.90 24.25
CA GLN A 444 8.24 -4.98 25.31
C GLN A 444 8.69 -5.81 26.52
N ASN A 445 9.49 -6.86 26.28
CA ASN A 445 10.06 -7.72 27.31
C ASN A 445 11.38 -7.19 27.93
N TYR A 446 11.90 -6.05 27.47
CA TYR A 446 13.21 -5.49 27.86
C TYR A 446 14.42 -6.39 27.52
N ASP A 447 14.27 -7.29 26.53
CA ASP A 447 15.32 -8.24 26.08
C ASP A 447 16.44 -7.59 25.23
N ILE A 448 16.34 -6.28 24.95
CA ILE A 448 17.30 -5.53 24.12
C ILE A 448 18.20 -4.66 25.03
N PRO A 449 19.53 -4.86 25.03
CA PRO A 449 20.45 -4.10 25.88
C PRO A 449 20.42 -2.60 25.54
N GLY A 450 20.73 -1.74 26.50
CA GLY A 450 20.81 -0.28 26.31
C GLY A 450 19.48 0.49 26.41
N GLY A 451 18.32 -0.17 26.52
CA GLY A 451 17.01 0.49 26.60
C GLY A 451 16.68 1.18 27.95
N GLY A 452 17.53 1.03 28.97
CA GLY A 452 17.27 1.53 30.32
C GLY A 452 15.94 1.04 30.91
N ASN A 453 15.32 1.83 31.79
CA ASN A 453 14.07 1.47 32.48
C ASN A 453 12.80 1.57 31.60
N LYS A 454 12.92 1.99 30.33
CA LYS A 454 11.77 2.17 29.41
C LYS A 454 11.78 1.21 28.21
N GLY A 455 12.88 0.50 27.97
CA GLY A 455 13.07 -0.32 26.78
C GLY A 455 13.42 0.53 25.54
N TRP A 456 13.39 -0.11 24.37
CA TRP A 456 13.58 0.58 23.09
C TRP A 456 12.23 0.91 22.45
N ASN A 457 12.06 2.14 21.97
CA ASN A 457 10.94 2.50 21.11
C ASN A 457 11.15 1.85 19.74
N VAL A 458 10.12 1.20 19.18
CA VAL A 458 10.19 0.54 17.87
C VAL A 458 9.16 1.16 16.92
N PHE A 459 9.64 1.75 15.84
CA PHE A 459 8.82 2.26 14.74
C PHE A 459 9.06 1.41 13.49
N TYR A 460 8.01 1.19 12.72
CA TYR A 460 8.10 0.52 11.42
C TYR A 460 7.18 1.22 10.41
N HIS A 461 7.66 1.31 9.18
CA HIS A 461 6.91 1.83 8.04
C HIS A 461 7.19 0.97 6.81
N PHE A 462 6.12 0.55 6.16
CA PHE A 462 6.17 -0.31 4.97
C PHE A 462 5.64 0.51 3.79
N ILE A 463 6.53 0.88 2.87
CA ILE A 463 6.18 1.78 1.76
C ILE A 463 5.28 1.05 0.76
N GLY A 464 4.10 1.62 0.53
CA GLY A 464 3.03 1.00 -0.25
C GLY A 464 2.19 -0.04 0.51
N ALA A 465 2.23 -0.06 1.85
CA ALA A 465 1.35 -0.89 2.70
C ALA A 465 0.09 -0.17 3.18
N ALA A 466 0.10 1.17 3.16
CA ALA A 466 -1.02 2.03 3.52
C ALA A 466 -1.17 3.15 2.48
N PRO A 467 -2.36 3.73 2.30
CA PRO A 467 -2.51 5.03 1.63
C PRO A 467 -1.52 6.07 2.22
N GLY A 468 -0.93 6.91 1.37
CA GLY A 468 0.08 7.91 1.75
C GLY A 468 1.47 7.38 2.12
N SER A 469 1.65 6.05 2.28
CA SER A 469 2.98 5.49 2.62
C SER A 469 4.02 5.55 1.50
N THR A 470 3.69 6.11 0.33
CA THR A 470 4.64 6.43 -0.76
C THR A 470 5.13 7.87 -0.71
N ASP A 471 4.37 8.78 -0.08
CA ASP A 471 4.79 10.15 0.16
C ASP A 471 5.83 10.22 1.29
N LEU A 472 6.87 11.01 1.05
CA LEU A 472 7.93 11.24 2.01
C LEU A 472 7.46 12.14 3.16
N GLY A 473 6.74 13.23 2.89
CA GLY A 473 6.31 14.18 3.93
C GLY A 473 5.49 13.48 5.01
N PHE A 474 4.42 12.80 4.61
CA PHE A 474 3.56 11.98 5.45
C PHE A 474 4.33 10.91 6.24
N THR A 475 5.24 10.18 5.59
CA THR A 475 6.10 9.17 6.24
C THR A 475 6.90 9.78 7.41
N LEU A 476 7.48 10.96 7.19
CA LEU A 476 8.27 11.68 8.20
C LEU A 476 7.38 12.29 9.29
N GLN A 477 6.22 12.87 8.95
CA GLN A 477 5.25 13.33 9.94
C GLN A 477 4.83 12.21 10.88
N ARG A 478 4.50 11.03 10.34
CA ARG A 478 4.13 9.85 11.13
C ARG A 478 5.28 9.41 12.03
N MET A 479 6.50 9.31 11.51
CA MET A 479 7.69 8.98 12.31
C MET A 479 7.85 9.96 13.48
N LEU A 480 7.86 11.27 13.21
CA LEU A 480 8.07 12.30 14.24
C LEU A 480 6.96 12.31 15.30
N LYS A 481 5.70 12.04 14.92
CA LYS A 481 4.57 11.86 15.85
C LYS A 481 4.74 10.62 16.72
N GLU A 482 5.08 9.47 16.16
CA GLU A 482 5.28 8.22 16.93
C GLU A 482 6.53 8.26 17.83
N LEU A 483 7.57 8.99 17.42
CA LEU A 483 8.74 9.33 18.26
C LEU A 483 8.44 10.38 19.33
N LYS A 484 7.20 10.87 19.43
CA LYS A 484 6.74 11.87 20.41
C LYS A 484 7.59 13.14 20.41
N TYR A 485 7.95 13.62 19.22
CA TYR A 485 8.69 14.86 19.07
C TYR A 485 7.98 16.03 19.78
N VAL A 486 8.73 16.77 20.61
CA VAL A 486 8.19 17.86 21.42
C VAL A 486 8.33 19.18 20.68
N GLY A 487 7.37 19.47 19.81
CA GLY A 487 7.29 20.72 19.06
C GLY A 487 6.21 20.68 17.98
N GLU A 488 6.08 21.79 17.26
CA GLU A 488 5.25 21.85 16.05
C GLU A 488 5.90 21.03 14.94
N ILE A 489 5.12 20.14 14.31
CA ILE A 489 5.56 19.31 13.19
C ILE A 489 5.13 20.03 11.90
N PRO A 490 6.07 20.43 11.02
CA PRO A 490 5.75 21.15 9.78
C PRO A 490 4.83 20.35 8.87
N ALA A 491 4.07 21.05 8.03
CA ALA A 491 3.30 20.42 6.96
C ALA A 491 4.19 20.06 5.77
N ASP A 492 5.15 20.94 5.43
CA ASP A 492 5.96 20.85 4.22
C ASP A 492 7.07 19.80 4.29
N THR A 493 7.21 19.06 3.19
CA THR A 493 8.19 17.98 3.05
C THR A 493 9.63 18.42 3.33
N GLU A 494 10.05 19.63 2.94
CA GLU A 494 11.44 20.09 3.12
C GLU A 494 11.79 20.30 4.61
N SER A 495 10.92 20.96 5.37
CA SER A 495 11.10 21.13 6.81
C SER A 495 10.97 19.80 7.57
N LEU A 496 10.19 18.86 7.07
CA LEU A 496 10.10 17.50 7.61
C LEU A 496 11.37 16.67 7.38
N VAL A 497 11.98 16.77 6.20
CA VAL A 497 13.30 16.20 5.87
C VAL A 497 14.37 16.72 6.84
N ARG A 498 14.39 18.04 7.10
CA ARG A 498 15.30 18.67 8.06
C ARG A 498 15.02 18.21 9.50
N LEU A 499 13.76 18.29 9.95
CA LEU A 499 13.37 17.92 11.31
C LEU A 499 13.66 16.43 11.63
N SER A 500 13.53 15.57 10.63
CA SER A 500 13.92 14.15 10.72
C SER A 500 15.42 13.98 10.92
N ASN A 501 16.25 14.65 10.10
CA ASN A 501 17.71 14.64 10.25
C ASN A 501 18.15 15.04 11.66
N ILE A 502 17.56 16.09 12.22
CA ILE A 502 17.84 16.60 13.58
C ILE A 502 17.48 15.56 14.63
N THR A 503 16.26 15.05 14.56
CA THR A 503 15.71 14.12 15.55
C THR A 503 16.55 12.85 15.61
N LEU A 504 16.92 12.29 14.45
CA LEU A 504 17.70 11.05 14.36
C LEU A 504 19.20 11.22 14.67
N SER A 505 19.71 12.45 14.58
CA SER A 505 21.09 12.80 14.98
C SER A 505 21.21 13.12 16.47
N ASN A 506 20.10 13.36 17.18
CA ASN A 506 20.09 13.86 18.55
C ASN A 506 20.56 12.80 19.58
N PRO A 507 21.68 13.02 20.32
CA PRO A 507 22.13 12.10 21.37
C PRO A 507 21.16 11.96 22.56
N LYS A 508 20.23 12.90 22.71
CA LYS A 508 19.21 12.89 23.78
C LYS A 508 17.90 12.19 23.40
N LEU A 509 17.76 11.71 22.15
CA LEU A 509 16.60 10.90 21.79
C LEU A 509 16.59 9.60 22.61
N GLU A 510 15.41 9.18 23.05
CA GLU A 510 15.25 7.90 23.74
C GLU A 510 15.66 6.73 22.81
N PRO A 511 16.17 5.60 23.34
CA PRO A 511 16.59 4.45 22.55
C PRO A 511 15.52 4.03 21.53
N THR A 512 15.85 4.09 20.24
CA THR A 512 14.88 4.01 19.14
C THR A 512 15.38 3.10 18.01
N ILE A 513 14.52 2.19 17.54
CA ILE A 513 14.75 1.30 16.39
C ILE A 513 13.72 1.63 15.32
N LEU A 514 14.19 1.91 14.10
CA LEU A 514 13.36 2.27 12.95
C LEU A 514 13.49 1.23 11.83
N PHE A 515 12.37 0.70 11.37
CA PHE A 515 12.31 -0.19 10.21
C PHE A 515 11.62 0.50 9.02
N PHE A 516 12.27 0.51 7.85
CA PHE A 516 11.71 1.06 6.61
C PHE A 516 11.80 0.06 5.46
N ASP A 517 10.68 -0.53 5.06
CA ASP A 517 10.68 -1.43 3.89
C ASP A 517 10.51 -0.68 2.58
N ALA A 518 11.37 -1.02 1.60
CA ALA A 518 11.32 -0.58 0.22
C ALA A 518 11.42 0.94 -0.01
N LEU A 519 12.47 1.59 0.53
CA LEU A 519 12.74 3.03 0.33
C LEU A 519 12.73 3.46 -1.15
N ASN A 520 13.15 2.58 -2.06
CA ASN A 520 13.10 2.81 -3.51
C ASN A 520 11.67 2.82 -4.13
N GLN A 521 10.63 2.70 -3.32
CA GLN A 521 9.21 2.82 -3.72
C GLN A 521 8.56 4.12 -3.26
N LEU A 522 9.29 5.00 -2.55
CA LEU A 522 8.88 6.40 -2.39
C LEU A 522 8.74 7.07 -3.76
N ASP A 523 7.97 8.15 -3.83
CA ASP A 523 7.56 8.69 -5.13
C ASP A 523 8.70 9.10 -6.07
N LYS A 524 8.50 8.75 -7.34
CA LYS A 524 9.56 8.76 -8.37
C LYS A 524 9.91 10.17 -8.87
N THR A 525 9.07 11.16 -8.59
CA THR A 525 9.35 12.56 -8.99
C THR A 525 10.46 13.21 -8.16
N LYS A 526 10.84 12.57 -7.04
CA LYS A 526 11.84 13.02 -6.06
C LYS A 526 12.92 11.94 -5.81
N GLU A 527 13.37 11.20 -6.84
CA GLU A 527 14.36 10.11 -6.70
C GLU A 527 15.69 10.55 -6.02
N SER A 528 16.07 11.82 -6.13
CA SER A 528 17.21 12.44 -5.41
C SER A 528 17.01 12.61 -3.90
N GLU A 529 15.76 12.68 -3.43
CA GLU A 529 15.39 13.04 -2.05
C GLU A 529 14.95 11.84 -1.20
N GLN A 530 14.74 10.66 -1.79
CA GLN A 530 14.21 9.45 -1.11
C GLN A 530 14.95 9.05 0.18
N VAL A 531 16.20 9.50 0.35
CA VAL A 531 17.04 9.22 1.52
C VAL A 531 17.65 10.48 2.17
N SER A 532 17.32 11.69 1.71
CA SER A 532 17.91 12.95 2.23
C SER A 532 17.51 13.24 3.69
N TRP A 533 16.35 12.76 4.12
CA TRP A 533 15.82 12.84 5.49
C TRP A 533 16.58 12.01 6.52
N MET A 534 17.37 11.01 6.07
CA MET A 534 18.12 10.11 6.96
C MET A 534 19.57 10.59 7.07
N PRO A 535 20.05 10.97 8.28
CA PRO A 535 21.34 11.62 8.43
C PRO A 535 22.52 10.69 8.13
N PHE A 536 23.66 11.29 7.81
CA PHE A 536 24.93 10.58 7.55
C PHE A 536 25.58 10.02 8.82
N LYS A 537 25.15 10.49 9.99
CA LYS A 537 25.59 10.02 11.30
C LYS A 537 24.40 9.95 12.25
N LEU A 538 23.91 8.74 12.49
CA LEU A 538 22.85 8.49 13.47
C LEU A 538 23.37 8.70 14.89
N SER A 539 22.46 9.09 15.79
CA SER A 539 22.69 9.06 17.24
C SER A 539 23.05 7.64 17.71
N PRO A 540 23.96 7.44 18.68
CA PRO A 540 24.27 6.12 19.24
C PRO A 540 23.05 5.39 19.84
N ASN A 541 21.99 6.12 20.19
CA ASN A 541 20.72 5.59 20.69
C ASN A 541 19.74 5.22 19.57
N VAL A 542 20.11 5.38 18.30
CA VAL A 542 19.25 5.10 17.15
C VAL A 542 19.80 3.90 16.36
N ARG A 543 18.90 3.02 15.92
CA ARG A 543 19.17 1.97 14.94
C ARG A 543 18.19 2.16 13.77
N VAL A 544 18.69 2.17 12.54
CA VAL A 544 17.85 2.18 11.34
C VAL A 544 18.16 0.94 10.52
N ILE A 545 17.11 0.19 10.17
CA ILE A 545 17.17 -0.97 9.31
C ILE A 545 16.20 -0.73 8.16
N CYS A 546 16.67 -0.74 6.92
CA CYS A 546 15.81 -0.51 5.76
C CYS A 546 16.07 -1.50 4.62
N SER A 547 15.17 -1.54 3.62
CA SER A 547 15.34 -2.39 2.44
C SER A 547 15.29 -1.61 1.12
N VAL A 548 16.12 -2.03 0.15
CA VAL A 548 16.18 -1.45 -1.20
C VAL A 548 16.37 -2.52 -2.28
N ILE A 549 15.95 -2.23 -3.50
CA ILE A 549 16.29 -3.02 -4.69
C ILE A 549 17.72 -2.70 -5.12
N ASN A 550 18.52 -3.73 -5.34
CA ASN A 550 19.91 -3.62 -5.81
C ASN A 550 19.99 -2.80 -7.12
N GLY A 551 21.01 -1.95 -7.25
CA GLY A 551 21.29 -1.16 -8.45
C GLY A 551 20.33 0.01 -8.71
N THR A 552 19.44 0.36 -7.77
CA THR A 552 18.56 1.54 -7.89
C THR A 552 19.29 2.84 -7.53
N PRO A 553 18.81 4.02 -8.00
CA PRO A 553 19.35 5.32 -7.56
C PRO A 553 19.37 5.46 -6.03
N CYS A 554 18.29 5.06 -5.36
CA CYS A 554 18.20 4.98 -3.89
C CYS A 554 19.34 4.14 -3.27
N HIS A 555 19.63 2.96 -3.84
CA HIS A 555 20.75 2.11 -3.39
C HIS A 555 22.10 2.79 -3.61
N HIS A 556 22.37 3.38 -4.78
CA HIS A 556 23.61 4.10 -5.05
C HIS A 556 23.80 5.31 -4.14
N SER A 557 22.73 6.06 -3.83
CA SER A 557 22.75 7.19 -2.89
C SER A 557 23.00 6.79 -1.43
N LEU A 558 22.75 5.53 -1.06
CA LEU A 558 23.10 4.98 0.26
C LEU A 558 24.53 4.43 0.27
N ALA A 559 24.89 3.61 -0.72
CA ALA A 559 26.21 3.01 -0.84
C ALA A 559 27.33 4.05 -1.08
N GLY A 560 27.02 5.16 -1.76
CA GLY A 560 27.94 6.26 -2.03
C GLY A 560 28.15 7.25 -0.87
N ARG A 561 27.59 7.00 0.32
CA ARG A 561 27.80 7.86 1.50
C ARG A 561 29.23 7.71 2.04
N LEU A 562 29.77 8.81 2.58
CA LEU A 562 31.12 8.86 3.17
C LEU A 562 31.36 7.75 4.22
N ASN A 563 30.35 7.50 5.05
CA ASN A 563 30.25 6.30 5.89
C ASN A 563 29.14 5.42 5.29
N PRO A 564 29.47 4.37 4.52
CA PRO A 564 28.46 3.54 3.88
C PRO A 564 27.66 2.72 4.92
N PRO A 565 26.42 2.34 4.59
CA PRO A 565 25.60 1.46 5.43
C PRO A 565 26.24 0.08 5.62
N LYS A 566 25.81 -0.63 6.68
CA LYS A 566 26.05 -2.08 6.77
C LYS A 566 25.07 -2.80 5.83
N GLU A 567 25.54 -3.23 4.67
CA GLU A 567 24.71 -3.96 3.71
C GLU A 567 24.56 -5.45 4.07
N VAL A 568 23.36 -5.99 3.85
CA VAL A 568 23.05 -7.42 3.98
C VAL A 568 22.36 -7.90 2.71
N LEU A 569 22.95 -8.87 2.01
CA LEU A 569 22.47 -9.35 0.72
C LEU A 569 21.35 -10.38 0.89
N CYS A 570 20.14 -10.02 0.46
CA CYS A 570 19.01 -10.91 0.29
C CYS A 570 19.13 -11.65 -1.06
N GLY A 571 19.88 -12.75 -1.03
CA GLY A 571 20.16 -13.63 -2.18
C GLY A 571 18.99 -14.55 -2.59
N PRO A 572 19.22 -15.49 -3.53
CA PRO A 572 18.25 -16.53 -3.86
C PRO A 572 17.91 -17.42 -2.64
N LEU A 573 16.86 -18.23 -2.76
CA LEU A 573 16.60 -19.34 -1.83
C LEU A 573 17.48 -20.55 -2.18
N ASP A 574 17.99 -21.27 -1.20
CA ASP A 574 18.51 -22.63 -1.34
C ASP A 574 17.38 -23.64 -1.63
N LEU A 575 17.71 -24.91 -1.89
CA LEU A 575 16.71 -25.90 -2.31
C LEU A 575 15.79 -26.38 -1.17
N ASP A 576 16.30 -26.47 0.06
CA ASP A 576 15.52 -26.98 1.18
C ASP A 576 14.49 -25.94 1.63
N SER A 577 14.91 -24.67 1.73
CA SER A 577 14.01 -23.54 1.98
C SER A 577 12.91 -23.39 0.92
N ARG A 578 13.21 -23.67 -0.36
CA ARG A 578 12.16 -23.68 -1.40
C ARG A 578 11.15 -24.80 -1.16
N ARG A 579 11.61 -26.01 -0.81
CA ARG A 579 10.74 -27.16 -0.52
C ARG A 579 9.81 -26.84 0.65
N GLU A 580 10.35 -26.31 1.74
CA GLU A 580 9.55 -25.90 2.91
C GLU A 580 8.52 -24.82 2.56
N ILE A 581 8.87 -23.82 1.73
CA ILE A 581 7.92 -22.79 1.28
C ILE A 581 6.79 -23.39 0.44
N VAL A 582 7.09 -24.30 -0.50
CA VAL A 582 6.05 -24.96 -1.31
C VAL A 582 5.12 -25.79 -0.41
N ASP A 583 5.68 -26.56 0.52
CA ASP A 583 4.90 -27.37 1.45
C ASP A 583 4.05 -26.50 2.39
N GLU A 584 4.58 -25.40 2.95
CA GLU A 584 3.82 -24.50 3.83
C GLU A 584 2.70 -23.77 3.08
N VAL A 585 2.96 -23.27 1.88
CA VAL A 585 1.98 -22.54 1.06
C VAL A 585 0.87 -23.48 0.58
N LEU A 586 1.20 -24.66 0.06
CA LEU A 586 0.18 -25.59 -0.42
C LEU A 586 -0.59 -26.26 0.73
N THR A 587 0.06 -26.61 1.84
CA THR A 587 -0.59 -27.24 3.00
C THR A 587 -1.65 -26.33 3.64
N LYS A 588 -1.49 -24.99 3.58
CA LYS A 588 -2.53 -24.04 4.01
C LYS A 588 -3.85 -24.18 3.24
N PHE A 589 -3.81 -24.74 2.03
CA PHE A 589 -4.98 -25.06 1.20
C PHE A 589 -5.22 -26.57 1.10
N ASN A 590 -4.69 -27.33 2.07
CA ASN A 590 -4.68 -28.79 2.14
C ASN A 590 -4.07 -29.50 0.91
N LYS A 591 -3.33 -28.79 0.05
CA LYS A 591 -2.65 -29.35 -1.13
C LYS A 591 -1.22 -29.77 -0.78
N ARG A 592 -0.71 -30.79 -1.47
CA ARG A 592 0.69 -31.23 -1.44
C ARG A 592 1.12 -31.72 -2.82
N LEU A 593 2.42 -31.69 -3.09
CA LEU A 593 3.03 -32.31 -4.28
C LEU A 593 3.64 -33.66 -3.88
N ASP A 594 3.70 -34.61 -4.81
CA ASP A 594 4.57 -35.77 -4.65
C ASP A 594 6.05 -35.41 -4.84
N ALA A 595 6.98 -36.30 -4.48
CA ALA A 595 8.41 -36.03 -4.56
C ALA A 595 8.89 -35.68 -5.99
N VAL A 596 8.31 -36.31 -7.03
CA VAL A 596 8.69 -36.07 -8.43
C VAL A 596 8.14 -34.73 -8.91
N GLN A 597 6.92 -34.37 -8.50
CA GLN A 597 6.32 -33.06 -8.75
C GLN A 597 7.08 -31.93 -8.05
N MET A 598 7.46 -32.14 -6.78
CA MET A 598 8.26 -31.20 -6.00
C MET A 598 9.61 -30.97 -6.67
N ASP A 599 10.38 -32.03 -6.94
CA ASP A 599 11.70 -31.88 -7.56
C ASP A 599 11.60 -31.29 -8.99
N SER A 600 10.54 -31.58 -9.75
CA SER A 600 10.26 -30.96 -11.06
C SER A 600 9.86 -29.49 -11.00
N LEU A 601 9.34 -29.00 -9.87
CA LEU A 601 9.07 -27.58 -9.64
C LEU A 601 10.35 -26.87 -9.20
N LEU A 602 11.12 -27.48 -8.30
CA LEU A 602 12.36 -26.94 -7.73
C LEU A 602 13.55 -26.96 -8.72
N SER A 603 13.52 -27.83 -9.73
CA SER A 603 14.53 -27.86 -10.79
C SER A 603 14.50 -26.63 -11.70
N LYS A 604 13.41 -25.85 -11.72
CA LYS A 604 13.33 -24.58 -12.46
C LYS A 604 14.16 -23.52 -11.73
N GLU A 605 15.08 -22.85 -12.41
CA GLU A 605 15.95 -21.84 -11.79
C GLU A 605 15.16 -20.71 -11.11
N ALA A 606 14.03 -20.30 -11.70
CA ALA A 606 13.17 -19.27 -11.15
C ALA A 606 12.52 -19.62 -9.79
N SER A 607 12.47 -20.90 -9.39
CA SER A 607 12.05 -21.31 -8.05
C SER A 607 12.92 -20.72 -6.93
N ALA A 608 14.13 -20.25 -7.26
CA ALA A 608 15.00 -19.49 -6.36
C ALA A 608 14.43 -18.14 -5.91
N ASN A 609 13.43 -17.60 -6.62
CA ASN A 609 12.77 -16.35 -6.29
C ASN A 609 11.47 -16.63 -5.50
N PRO A 610 11.34 -16.21 -4.23
CA PRO A 610 10.15 -16.45 -3.42
C PRO A 610 8.84 -15.96 -4.06
N LEU A 611 8.88 -14.83 -4.80
CA LEU A 611 7.70 -14.31 -5.47
C LEU A 611 7.26 -15.23 -6.63
N TRP A 612 8.20 -15.69 -7.47
CA TRP A 612 7.90 -16.67 -8.52
C TRP A 612 7.32 -17.95 -7.91
N LEU A 613 7.94 -18.45 -6.84
CA LEU A 613 7.52 -19.68 -6.17
C LEU A 613 6.12 -19.56 -5.57
N SER A 614 5.80 -18.40 -4.97
CA SER A 614 4.45 -18.12 -4.47
C SER A 614 3.41 -18.06 -5.59
N ILE A 615 3.69 -17.39 -6.71
CA ILE A 615 2.78 -17.33 -7.87
C ILE A 615 2.58 -18.71 -8.50
N ALA A 616 3.66 -19.50 -8.62
CA ALA A 616 3.58 -20.87 -9.09
C ALA A 616 2.69 -21.74 -8.17
N CYS A 617 2.84 -21.62 -6.85
CA CYS A 617 1.98 -22.32 -5.90
C CYS A 617 0.51 -21.85 -5.97
N GLU A 618 0.27 -20.55 -6.18
CA GLU A 618 -1.08 -20.00 -6.39
C GLU A 618 -1.74 -20.55 -7.68
N GLU A 619 -1.00 -20.64 -8.79
CA GLU A 619 -1.51 -21.25 -10.03
C GLU A 619 -1.80 -22.76 -9.85
N LEU A 620 -0.90 -23.50 -9.18
CA LEU A 620 -1.13 -24.91 -8.80
C LEU A 620 -2.30 -25.06 -7.80
N ARG A 621 -2.59 -24.03 -6.99
CA ARG A 621 -3.78 -23.99 -6.12
C ARG A 621 -5.05 -23.76 -6.93
N VAL A 622 -5.06 -22.84 -7.89
CA VAL A 622 -6.24 -22.57 -8.74
C VAL A 622 -6.51 -23.75 -9.70
N PHE A 623 -5.48 -24.47 -10.14
CA PHE A 623 -5.64 -25.62 -11.03
C PHE A 623 -6.46 -26.76 -10.39
N GLY A 624 -7.60 -27.07 -11.03
CA GLY A 624 -8.58 -28.04 -10.52
C GLY A 624 -8.36 -29.51 -10.94
N LEU A 625 -7.48 -29.77 -11.91
CA LEU A 625 -7.32 -31.10 -12.54
C LEU A 625 -6.10 -31.85 -12.01
N PHE A 626 -6.28 -32.57 -10.90
CA PHE A 626 -5.18 -33.24 -10.19
C PHE A 626 -4.31 -34.15 -11.08
N SER A 627 -4.92 -34.90 -12.00
CA SER A 627 -4.22 -35.80 -12.94
C SER A 627 -3.22 -35.09 -13.88
N LYS A 628 -3.36 -33.77 -14.06
CA LYS A 628 -2.52 -32.95 -14.95
C LYS A 628 -1.58 -32.00 -14.21
N VAL A 629 -1.48 -32.07 -12.88
CA VAL A 629 -0.59 -31.20 -12.10
C VAL A 629 0.86 -31.29 -12.58
N THR A 630 1.35 -32.48 -12.92
CA THR A 630 2.70 -32.68 -13.48
C THR A 630 2.87 -32.06 -14.87
N GLU A 631 1.81 -31.97 -15.69
CA GLU A 631 1.84 -31.25 -16.98
C GLU A 631 1.86 -29.73 -16.73
N MET A 632 1.05 -29.25 -15.79
CA MET A 632 1.00 -27.83 -15.39
C MET A 632 2.35 -27.35 -14.85
N ILE A 633 3.00 -28.11 -13.95
CA ILE A 633 4.33 -27.78 -13.43
C ILE A 633 5.36 -27.64 -14.56
N LYS A 634 5.34 -28.53 -15.55
CA LYS A 634 6.21 -28.44 -16.73
C LYS A 634 5.91 -27.21 -17.59
N GLY A 635 4.63 -26.85 -17.72
CA GLY A 635 4.13 -25.70 -18.48
C GLY A 635 4.23 -24.33 -17.78
N LEU A 636 4.65 -24.27 -16.50
CA LEU A 636 4.96 -23.00 -15.83
C LEU A 636 6.18 -22.36 -16.48
N ALA A 637 6.10 -21.06 -16.83
CA ALA A 637 7.22 -20.37 -17.45
C ALA A 637 8.44 -20.20 -16.49
N ASP A 638 9.65 -20.37 -17.03
CA ASP A 638 10.93 -20.35 -16.29
C ASP A 638 11.42 -18.94 -15.89
N GLY A 639 10.55 -17.93 -15.94
CA GLY A 639 10.85 -16.55 -15.56
C GLY A 639 9.65 -15.85 -14.91
N LEU A 640 9.91 -14.86 -14.05
CA LEU A 640 8.87 -14.16 -13.29
C LEU A 640 7.95 -13.30 -14.15
N LEU A 641 8.48 -12.66 -15.21
CA LEU A 641 7.64 -11.82 -16.08
C LEU A 641 6.80 -12.70 -17.01
N GLU A 642 7.39 -13.79 -17.50
CA GLU A 642 6.77 -14.81 -18.33
C GLU A 642 5.65 -15.56 -17.58
N LEU A 643 5.87 -15.90 -16.30
CA LEU A 643 4.84 -16.52 -15.46
C LEU A 643 3.70 -15.55 -15.18
N LEU A 644 3.99 -14.26 -14.94
CA LEU A 644 2.96 -13.24 -14.80
C LEU A 644 2.20 -13.01 -16.12
N GLU A 645 2.85 -13.08 -17.28
CA GLU A 645 2.19 -13.06 -18.59
C GLU A 645 1.24 -14.25 -18.79
N GLN A 646 1.61 -15.45 -18.32
CA GLN A 646 0.77 -16.65 -18.31
C GLN A 646 -0.47 -16.45 -17.41
N VAL A 647 -0.29 -15.93 -16.19
CA VAL A 647 -1.40 -15.56 -15.27
C VAL A 647 -2.34 -14.53 -15.90
N LEU A 648 -1.78 -13.50 -16.56
CA LEU A 648 -2.55 -12.47 -17.27
C LEU A 648 -3.40 -13.05 -18.42
N THR A 649 -2.87 -14.02 -19.17
CA THR A 649 -3.63 -14.72 -20.22
C THR A 649 -4.79 -15.51 -19.63
N ARG A 650 -4.57 -16.24 -18.53
CA ARG A 650 -5.66 -16.94 -17.83
C ARG A 650 -6.74 -15.97 -17.34
N PHE A 651 -6.36 -14.81 -16.80
CA PHE A 651 -7.34 -13.80 -16.35
C PHE A 651 -8.17 -13.17 -17.48
N GLU A 652 -7.59 -13.00 -18.68
CA GLU A 652 -8.35 -12.60 -19.87
C GLU A 652 -9.40 -13.67 -20.25
N GLU A 653 -8.99 -14.93 -20.30
CA GLU A 653 -9.84 -16.06 -20.70
C GLU A 653 -10.95 -16.37 -19.69
N GLU A 654 -10.66 -16.30 -18.38
CA GLU A 654 -11.58 -16.76 -17.33
C GLU A 654 -12.48 -15.65 -16.75
N SER A 655 -12.05 -14.38 -16.73
CA SER A 655 -12.56 -13.41 -15.73
C SER A 655 -12.96 -12.03 -16.24
N GLY A 656 -12.78 -11.71 -17.52
CA GLY A 656 -13.25 -10.42 -18.04
C GLY A 656 -12.85 -10.00 -19.45
N GLY A 657 -12.04 -10.77 -20.18
CA GLY A 657 -11.65 -10.43 -21.56
C GLY A 657 -11.06 -9.02 -21.68
N HIS A 658 -11.67 -8.15 -22.49
CA HIS A 658 -11.21 -6.78 -22.72
C HIS A 658 -11.33 -5.88 -21.48
N LEU A 659 -12.30 -6.08 -20.59
CA LEU A 659 -12.40 -5.31 -19.33
C LEU A 659 -11.19 -5.55 -18.42
N MET A 660 -10.68 -6.78 -18.40
CA MET A 660 -9.45 -7.15 -17.69
C MET A 660 -8.26 -6.37 -18.26
N VAL A 661 -8.07 -6.41 -19.58
CA VAL A 661 -6.99 -5.69 -20.28
C VAL A 661 -7.09 -4.18 -20.06
N ALA A 662 -8.29 -3.60 -20.17
CA ALA A 662 -8.50 -2.16 -19.96
C ALA A 662 -8.17 -1.73 -18.53
N THR A 663 -8.62 -2.49 -17.53
CA THR A 663 -8.29 -2.25 -16.11
C THR A 663 -6.77 -2.25 -15.89
N LEU A 664 -6.07 -3.24 -16.45
CA LEU A 664 -4.61 -3.37 -16.34
C LEU A 664 -3.87 -2.21 -17.03
N CYS A 665 -4.29 -1.82 -18.23
CA CYS A 665 -3.69 -0.73 -18.99
C CYS A 665 -3.93 0.64 -18.32
N PHE A 666 -5.12 0.88 -17.76
CA PHE A 666 -5.40 2.11 -17.01
C PHE A 666 -4.56 2.22 -15.74
N LEU A 667 -4.45 1.14 -14.96
CA LEU A 667 -3.59 1.09 -13.77
C LEU A 667 -2.10 1.28 -14.12
N GLU A 668 -1.66 0.79 -15.27
CA GLU A 668 -0.28 0.98 -15.76
C GLU A 668 0.00 2.41 -16.26
N CYS A 669 -0.99 3.06 -16.88
CA CYS A 669 -0.84 4.41 -17.42
C CYS A 669 -1.11 5.53 -16.39
N SER A 670 -1.83 5.26 -15.30
CA SER A 670 -2.05 6.19 -14.19
C SER A 670 -0.73 6.55 -13.47
N ARG A 671 -0.67 7.76 -12.90
CA ARG A 671 0.48 8.23 -12.12
C ARG A 671 0.42 7.77 -10.66
N HIS A 672 -0.74 7.88 -10.01
CA HIS A 672 -0.91 7.65 -8.56
C HIS A 672 -1.98 6.59 -8.22
N GLY A 673 -2.28 5.70 -9.17
CA GLY A 673 -3.35 4.71 -9.06
C GLY A 673 -4.74 5.31 -9.31
N LEU A 674 -5.77 4.46 -9.36
CA LEU A 674 -7.15 4.86 -9.70
C LEU A 674 -8.15 4.40 -8.64
N LEU A 675 -9.09 5.25 -8.27
CA LEU A 675 -10.21 4.85 -7.41
C LEU A 675 -11.06 3.76 -8.09
N GLU A 676 -11.69 2.90 -7.29
CA GLU A 676 -12.68 1.94 -7.80
C GLU A 676 -13.79 2.67 -8.58
N ARG A 677 -14.25 3.83 -8.10
CA ARG A 677 -15.21 4.69 -8.81
C ARG A 677 -14.67 5.21 -10.15
N GLU A 678 -13.42 5.66 -10.20
CA GLU A 678 -12.80 6.15 -11.45
C GLU A 678 -12.71 5.02 -12.48
N LEU A 679 -12.31 3.82 -12.06
CA LEU A 679 -12.30 2.63 -12.91
C LEU A 679 -13.71 2.25 -13.38
N LEU A 680 -14.73 2.29 -12.53
CA LEU A 680 -16.11 2.03 -12.93
C LEU A 680 -16.65 3.05 -13.95
N GLU A 681 -16.31 4.33 -13.80
CA GLU A 681 -16.68 5.37 -14.78
C GLU A 681 -15.91 5.19 -16.11
N LEU A 682 -14.60 4.96 -16.07
CA LEU A 682 -13.73 4.71 -17.23
C LEU A 682 -14.09 3.44 -18.01
N LEU A 683 -14.52 2.37 -17.32
CA LEU A 683 -14.90 1.09 -17.92
C LEU A 683 -16.38 1.04 -18.35
N GLY A 684 -17.16 2.11 -18.14
CA GLY A 684 -18.57 2.18 -18.56
C GLY A 684 -18.77 2.05 -20.08
N GLU A 685 -17.77 2.43 -20.87
CA GLU A 685 -17.69 2.31 -22.35
C GLU A 685 -17.35 0.88 -22.83
N ASP A 686 -17.85 -0.14 -22.13
CA ASP A 686 -17.48 -1.56 -22.18
C ASP A 686 -17.14 -2.09 -23.60
N GLU A 687 -18.01 -1.89 -24.60
CA GLU A 687 -17.83 -2.45 -25.96
C GLU A 687 -16.92 -1.62 -26.89
N THR A 688 -16.65 -0.36 -26.58
CA THR A 688 -15.83 0.55 -27.41
C THR A 688 -14.40 0.74 -26.89
N LEU A 689 -14.13 0.37 -25.64
CA LEU A 689 -12.86 0.63 -24.97
C LEU A 689 -11.75 -0.37 -25.36
N ARG A 690 -11.29 -0.27 -26.62
CA ARG A 690 -10.12 -0.98 -27.13
C ARG A 690 -9.33 -0.12 -28.13
N PRO A 691 -7.99 -0.12 -28.09
CA PRO A 691 -7.20 0.48 -29.17
C PRO A 691 -7.42 -0.30 -30.48
N PRO A 692 -7.40 0.37 -31.65
CA PRO A 692 -7.34 -0.26 -32.97
C PRO A 692 -6.22 -1.31 -33.05
N SER A 693 -6.42 -2.37 -33.84
CA SER A 693 -5.36 -3.38 -34.05
C SER A 693 -4.19 -2.80 -34.84
N GLU A 694 -3.01 -3.45 -34.77
CA GLU A 694 -1.85 -3.01 -35.55
C GLU A 694 -2.15 -2.98 -37.06
N LYS A 695 -2.96 -3.93 -37.55
CA LYS A 695 -3.42 -3.94 -38.96
C LYS A 695 -4.26 -2.70 -39.27
N ASP A 696 -5.29 -2.43 -38.45
CA ASP A 696 -6.13 -1.23 -38.60
C ASP A 696 -5.30 0.06 -38.59
N PHE A 697 -4.31 0.15 -37.69
CA PHE A 697 -3.40 1.29 -37.58
C PHE A 697 -2.54 1.45 -38.84
N THR A 698 -1.97 0.36 -39.37
CA THR A 698 -1.16 0.40 -40.61
C THR A 698 -1.98 0.67 -41.87
N GLU A 699 -3.23 0.18 -41.95
CA GLU A 699 -4.09 0.32 -43.14
C GLU A 699 -4.78 1.68 -43.22
N LYS A 700 -5.13 2.29 -42.07
CA LYS A 700 -5.92 3.53 -42.01
C LYS A 700 -5.09 4.76 -41.58
N GLY A 701 -3.84 4.55 -41.17
CA GLY A 701 -2.94 5.60 -40.70
C GLY A 701 -3.31 6.18 -39.33
N PRO A 702 -2.42 7.01 -38.74
CA PRO A 702 -2.64 7.59 -37.41
C PRO A 702 -3.84 8.56 -37.35
N ASP A 703 -4.21 9.20 -38.46
CA ASP A 703 -5.32 10.17 -38.50
C ASP A 703 -6.70 9.53 -38.29
N ALA A 704 -6.91 8.30 -38.78
CA ALA A 704 -8.16 7.58 -38.57
C ALA A 704 -8.39 7.19 -37.10
N ALA A 705 -7.32 7.05 -36.31
CA ALA A 705 -7.44 6.84 -34.87
C ALA A 705 -7.83 8.12 -34.11
N GLN A 706 -7.55 9.30 -34.66
CA GLN A 706 -8.05 10.59 -34.14
C GLN A 706 -9.49 10.89 -34.56
N GLU A 707 -9.99 10.36 -35.68
CA GLU A 707 -11.40 10.56 -36.07
C GLU A 707 -12.38 9.96 -35.05
N ILE A 708 -11.96 8.94 -34.29
CA ILE A 708 -12.79 8.31 -33.26
C ILE A 708 -12.96 9.24 -32.04
N SER A 709 -11.95 10.02 -31.65
CA SER A 709 -12.06 11.01 -30.56
C SER A 709 -12.64 12.36 -31.01
N LYS A 710 -12.49 12.72 -32.30
CA LYS A 710 -13.05 13.98 -32.85
C LYS A 710 -14.58 14.00 -32.95
N ARG A 711 -15.28 12.86 -32.86
CA ARG A 711 -16.75 12.78 -33.07
C ARG A 711 -17.62 13.31 -31.93
N GLU A 712 -17.05 13.64 -30.77
CA GLU A 712 -17.83 14.18 -29.62
C GLU A 712 -17.53 15.64 -29.26
N ASN A 713 -16.49 16.25 -29.84
CA ASN A 713 -16.08 17.62 -29.54
C ASN A 713 -16.31 18.58 -30.72
N SER A 714 -17.56 18.94 -30.93
CA SER A 714 -17.93 20.13 -31.70
C SER A 714 -18.78 21.09 -30.87
N ASP A 715 -18.14 21.99 -30.10
CA ASP A 715 -18.61 23.38 -30.05
C ASP A 715 -17.63 24.42 -29.43
N LYS A 716 -17.70 25.62 -30.01
CA LYS A 716 -17.43 26.98 -29.47
C LYS A 716 -16.02 27.46 -29.06
N ASP A 717 -15.13 26.68 -28.45
CA ASP A 717 -13.82 27.25 -28.00
C ASP A 717 -12.74 27.36 -29.09
N THR A 718 -13.05 26.96 -30.32
CA THR A 718 -12.08 26.86 -31.42
C THR A 718 -11.44 28.19 -31.82
N ALA A 719 -12.07 29.33 -31.55
CA ALA A 719 -11.51 30.65 -31.88
C ALA A 719 -10.32 31.01 -30.96
N LEU A 720 -10.53 30.98 -29.64
CA LEU A 720 -9.48 31.24 -28.65
C LEU A 720 -8.40 30.15 -28.68
N ALA A 721 -8.78 28.89 -28.90
CA ALA A 721 -7.84 27.79 -29.07
C ALA A 721 -6.96 27.93 -30.32
N ASN A 722 -7.51 28.42 -31.44
CA ASN A 722 -6.72 28.69 -32.64
C ASN A 722 -5.79 29.90 -32.48
N ASP A 723 -6.19 30.92 -31.74
CA ASP A 723 -5.35 32.10 -31.47
C ASP A 723 -4.21 31.78 -30.49
N LEU A 724 -4.51 31.07 -29.40
CA LEU A 724 -3.49 30.54 -28.48
C LEU A 724 -2.56 29.53 -29.17
N SER A 725 -3.08 28.64 -30.02
CA SER A 725 -2.28 27.65 -30.75
C SER A 725 -1.34 28.31 -31.77
N LYS A 726 -1.82 29.31 -32.53
CA LYS A 726 -0.97 30.11 -33.43
C LYS A 726 0.12 30.86 -32.67
N LYS A 727 -0.22 31.49 -31.54
CA LYS A 727 0.75 32.18 -30.68
C LYS A 727 1.78 31.19 -30.11
N LEU A 728 1.35 30.04 -29.55
CA LEU A 728 2.25 28.99 -29.07
C LEU A 728 3.19 28.48 -30.17
N HIS A 729 2.69 28.20 -31.38
CA HIS A 729 3.54 27.66 -32.45
C HIS A 729 4.65 28.62 -32.88
N VAL A 730 4.33 29.92 -32.98
CA VAL A 730 5.32 30.97 -33.29
C VAL A 730 6.32 31.11 -32.13
N THR A 731 5.86 31.24 -30.89
CA THR A 731 6.75 31.41 -29.73
C THR A 731 7.64 30.18 -29.51
N VAL A 732 7.13 28.96 -29.71
CA VAL A 732 7.92 27.73 -29.58
C VAL A 732 9.00 27.64 -30.66
N GLU A 733 8.69 27.88 -31.94
CA GLU A 733 9.72 27.88 -32.99
C GLU A 733 10.80 28.96 -32.75
N GLU A 734 10.44 30.15 -32.28
CA GLU A 734 11.42 31.21 -32.00
C GLU A 734 12.28 30.94 -30.75
N THR A 735 11.67 30.43 -29.67
CA THR A 735 12.38 30.10 -28.42
C THR A 735 13.40 28.98 -28.61
N TYR A 736 13.19 28.08 -29.58
CA TYR A 736 14.15 27.03 -29.95
C TYR A 736 15.13 27.42 -31.07
N ARG A 737 14.99 28.58 -31.74
CA ARG A 737 15.86 28.98 -32.88
C ARG A 737 16.76 30.20 -32.70
N LYS A 738 16.55 31.07 -31.70
CA LYS A 738 17.34 32.32 -31.58
C LYS A 738 18.31 32.32 -30.40
N THR A 739 19.48 31.75 -30.63
CA THR A 739 20.72 32.32 -30.07
C THR A 739 21.07 33.56 -30.90
N ASP A 740 20.60 34.72 -30.47
CA ASP A 740 21.27 36.02 -30.57
C ASP A 740 20.39 37.11 -29.94
N PHE A 741 21.00 38.01 -29.17
CA PHE A 741 20.29 39.07 -28.43
C PHE A 741 19.87 40.25 -29.34
N ASP A 742 18.90 41.02 -28.83
CA ASP A 742 18.36 42.29 -29.33
C ASP A 742 17.27 42.25 -30.43
N LYS A 743 16.01 42.37 -29.97
CA LYS A 743 15.08 43.45 -30.37
C LYS A 743 13.91 43.59 -29.39
N LYS A 744 13.53 44.84 -29.11
CA LYS A 744 12.23 45.15 -28.48
C LYS A 744 11.12 45.03 -29.51
N PHE A 745 9.94 44.63 -29.06
CA PHE A 745 8.68 44.87 -29.76
C PHE A 745 7.83 45.83 -28.93
N ASP A 746 7.55 47.00 -29.51
CA ASP A 746 6.45 47.88 -29.13
C ASP A 746 5.44 47.77 -30.27
N ASP A 747 4.23 47.27 -30.02
CA ASP A 747 3.07 47.36 -30.93
C ASP A 747 1.79 47.39 -30.05
N GLU A 748 0.95 48.40 -30.26
CA GLU A 748 -0.32 48.58 -29.55
C GLU A 748 -1.40 47.61 -30.07
N PHE A 749 -2.29 47.17 -29.17
CA PHE A 749 -3.41 46.28 -29.48
C PHE A 749 -4.75 47.03 -29.45
N ASP A 750 -5.45 47.08 -30.57
CA ASP A 750 -6.89 47.42 -30.62
C ASP A 750 -7.72 46.18 -30.26
N ILE A 751 -8.63 46.31 -29.27
CA ILE A 751 -9.53 45.24 -28.81
C ILE A 751 -10.91 45.82 -28.49
N ASP A 752 -11.72 46.08 -29.53
CA ASP A 752 -13.12 46.56 -29.39
C ASP A 752 -14.19 45.47 -29.66
N ASP A 753 -13.79 44.25 -30.08
CA ASP A 753 -14.71 43.19 -30.57
C ASP A 753 -14.90 42.00 -29.61
N ILE A 754 -14.77 42.20 -28.28
CA ILE A 754 -15.09 41.15 -27.27
C ILE A 754 -15.98 41.69 -26.14
N GLU A 755 -17.17 42.17 -26.50
CA GLU A 755 -18.31 42.29 -25.59
C GLU A 755 -19.54 41.50 -26.09
N ASP A 756 -20.44 41.17 -25.16
CA ASP A 756 -21.71 40.46 -25.35
C ASP A 756 -21.70 39.04 -25.95
N LYS A 757 -21.57 38.03 -25.05
CA LYS A 757 -22.43 36.82 -25.02
C LYS A 757 -22.32 35.96 -23.75
N ASN A 758 -22.40 36.57 -22.57
CA ASN A 758 -22.72 35.82 -21.34
C ASN A 758 -24.24 35.60 -21.23
N GLU A 759 -24.75 34.54 -21.86
CA GLU A 759 -25.93 33.74 -21.42
C GLU A 759 -26.26 32.65 -22.46
N ALA A 760 -25.70 31.46 -22.29
CA ALA A 760 -26.13 30.26 -23.03
C ALA A 760 -25.95 29.01 -22.16
N LYS A 761 -27.04 28.25 -21.96
CA LYS A 761 -27.08 27.06 -21.11
C LYS A 761 -26.07 26.00 -21.57
N SER A 762 -25.20 25.57 -20.65
CA SER A 762 -24.26 24.47 -20.87
C SER A 762 -24.99 23.16 -21.16
N SER A 763 -24.85 22.64 -22.38
CA SER A 763 -25.21 21.26 -22.70
C SER A 763 -24.07 20.33 -22.28
N ARG A 764 -24.03 19.97 -20.99
CA ARG A 764 -23.11 18.93 -20.49
C ARG A 764 -23.28 17.66 -21.33
N SER A 765 -22.19 17.20 -21.96
CA SER A 765 -22.14 15.85 -22.54
C SER A 765 -22.53 14.83 -21.46
N LYS A 766 -23.48 13.95 -21.77
CA LYS A 766 -23.93 12.93 -20.83
C LYS A 766 -22.85 11.84 -20.77
N ARG A 767 -22.06 11.83 -19.69
CA ARG A 767 -21.13 10.73 -19.41
C ARG A 767 -21.86 9.38 -19.51
N PRO A 768 -21.19 8.33 -20.04
CA PRO A 768 -21.73 6.99 -20.02
C PRO A 768 -22.01 6.54 -18.57
N PRO A 769 -23.02 5.69 -18.34
CA PRO A 769 -23.26 5.12 -17.02
C PRO A 769 -22.07 4.26 -16.58
N PRO A 770 -21.73 4.23 -15.28
CA PRO A 770 -20.62 3.42 -14.78
C PRO A 770 -20.86 1.92 -15.00
N LEU A 771 -19.77 1.17 -15.14
CA LEU A 771 -19.78 -0.28 -15.36
C LEU A 771 -20.63 -0.99 -14.29
N PRO A 772 -21.55 -1.91 -14.67
CA PRO A 772 -22.36 -2.65 -13.71
C PRO A 772 -21.50 -3.44 -12.72
N ALA A 773 -21.78 -3.30 -11.42
CA ALA A 773 -21.00 -3.90 -10.34
C ALA A 773 -20.77 -5.43 -10.47
N ALA A 774 -21.69 -6.16 -11.11
CA ALA A 774 -21.54 -7.59 -11.38
C ALA A 774 -20.39 -7.91 -12.37
N LYS A 775 -20.16 -7.07 -13.39
CA LYS A 775 -19.04 -7.22 -14.33
C LYS A 775 -17.72 -6.87 -13.63
N TRP A 776 -17.70 -5.76 -12.91
CA TRP A 776 -16.55 -5.35 -12.11
C TRP A 776 -16.14 -6.40 -11.06
N ALA A 777 -17.10 -6.99 -10.35
CA ALA A 777 -16.82 -8.00 -9.33
C ALA A 777 -16.05 -9.22 -9.89
N ALA A 778 -16.26 -9.62 -11.14
CA ALA A 778 -15.51 -10.71 -11.77
C ALA A 778 -14.04 -10.32 -12.03
N VAL A 779 -13.80 -9.13 -12.57
CA VAL A 779 -12.46 -8.57 -12.82
C VAL A 779 -11.72 -8.35 -11.48
N PHE A 780 -12.38 -7.68 -10.53
CA PHE A 780 -11.80 -7.35 -9.23
C PHE A 780 -11.45 -8.58 -8.40
N ARG A 781 -12.32 -9.61 -8.33
CA ARG A 781 -12.02 -10.86 -7.60
C ARG A 781 -10.73 -11.51 -8.08
N SER A 782 -10.46 -11.45 -9.38
CA SER A 782 -9.31 -12.08 -10.02
C SER A 782 -8.04 -11.23 -9.87
N LEU A 783 -8.16 -9.90 -9.97
CA LEU A 783 -7.05 -8.98 -9.75
C LEU A 783 -6.72 -8.72 -8.28
N LYS A 784 -7.64 -8.91 -7.33
CA LYS A 784 -7.45 -8.58 -5.91
C LYS A 784 -6.11 -9.04 -5.30
N PRO A 785 -5.59 -10.26 -5.56
CA PRO A 785 -4.28 -10.68 -5.03
C PRO A 785 -3.07 -9.88 -5.55
N PHE A 786 -3.25 -9.17 -6.67
CA PHE A 786 -2.23 -8.41 -7.39
C PHE A 786 -2.40 -6.89 -7.26
N LEU A 787 -3.43 -6.42 -6.54
CA LEU A 787 -3.70 -5.01 -6.28
C LEU A 787 -3.38 -4.62 -4.82
N ARG A 788 -3.10 -3.34 -4.61
CA ARG A 788 -2.93 -2.70 -3.29
C ARG A 788 -3.74 -1.41 -3.21
N PRO A 789 -4.18 -1.00 -2.01
CA PRO A 789 -4.62 0.38 -1.77
C PRO A 789 -3.43 1.36 -1.81
N CYS A 790 -3.64 2.54 -2.40
CA CYS A 790 -2.67 3.64 -2.50
C CYS A 790 -3.38 5.02 -2.49
N GLY A 791 -2.61 6.11 -2.71
CA GLY A 791 -3.09 7.51 -2.70
C GLY A 791 -2.95 8.17 -1.33
N ASP A 792 -2.68 9.47 -1.28
CA ASP A 792 -2.13 10.12 -0.09
C ASP A 792 -3.15 10.46 1.01
N THR A 793 -4.44 10.35 0.70
CA THR A 793 -5.55 10.83 1.53
C THR A 793 -6.31 9.74 2.29
N GLY A 794 -5.93 8.46 2.13
CA GLY A 794 -6.71 7.35 2.70
C GLY A 794 -7.86 6.84 1.83
N GLU A 795 -8.12 7.47 0.69
CA GLU A 795 -9.31 7.25 -0.16
C GLU A 795 -9.41 5.89 -0.87
N GLY A 796 -8.37 5.05 -0.81
CA GLY A 796 -8.42 3.67 -1.30
C GLY A 796 -8.29 3.53 -2.82
N ARG A 797 -7.40 4.32 -3.45
CA ARG A 797 -7.03 4.11 -4.86
C ARG A 797 -6.40 2.72 -5.04
N LEU A 798 -6.51 2.14 -6.22
CA LEU A 798 -5.92 0.85 -6.58
C LEU A 798 -4.68 1.06 -7.45
N ASP A 799 -3.63 0.29 -7.17
CA ASP A 799 -2.39 0.17 -7.94
C ASP A 799 -1.89 -1.29 -7.83
N PHE A 800 -0.91 -1.66 -8.66
CA PHE A 800 -0.28 -2.98 -8.60
C PHE A 800 0.49 -3.19 -7.29
N TYR A 801 0.22 -4.31 -6.62
CA TYR A 801 0.92 -4.73 -5.40
C TYR A 801 2.44 -4.85 -5.59
N HIS A 802 2.90 -5.19 -6.81
CA HIS A 802 4.32 -5.36 -7.09
C HIS A 802 4.71 -4.91 -8.50
N ARG A 803 5.85 -4.22 -8.63
CA ARG A 803 6.38 -3.69 -9.90
C ARG A 803 6.64 -4.75 -10.98
N ALA A 804 6.73 -6.04 -10.64
CA ALA A 804 6.80 -7.11 -11.64
C ALA A 804 5.49 -7.24 -12.44
N MET A 805 4.33 -7.00 -11.82
CA MET A 805 3.03 -6.99 -12.49
C MET A 805 2.97 -5.88 -13.53
N SER A 806 3.27 -4.64 -13.14
CA SER A 806 3.45 -3.50 -14.05
C SER A 806 4.40 -3.82 -15.22
N LYS A 807 5.56 -4.45 -14.95
CA LYS A 807 6.50 -4.86 -16.01
C LYS A 807 5.91 -5.92 -16.96
N ALA A 808 5.13 -6.88 -16.46
CA ALA A 808 4.45 -7.88 -17.28
C ALA A 808 3.33 -7.25 -18.12
N VAL A 809 2.51 -6.37 -17.55
CA VAL A 809 1.48 -5.57 -18.25
C VAL A 809 2.11 -4.74 -19.39
N ARG A 810 3.19 -4.00 -19.13
CA ARG A 810 3.95 -3.29 -20.18
C ARG A 810 4.43 -4.23 -21.28
N ARG A 811 4.99 -5.39 -20.91
CA ARG A 811 5.57 -6.34 -21.87
C ARG A 811 4.51 -7.02 -22.72
N LYS A 812 3.36 -7.37 -22.13
CA LYS A 812 2.24 -8.01 -22.83
C LYS A 812 1.47 -7.05 -23.73
N TYR A 813 1.11 -5.85 -23.25
CA TYR A 813 0.18 -4.96 -23.96
C TYR A 813 0.83 -3.74 -24.62
N PHE A 814 2.05 -3.34 -24.23
CA PHE A 814 2.73 -2.13 -24.73
C PHE A 814 4.09 -2.39 -25.40
N LYS A 815 4.53 -3.65 -25.50
CA LYS A 815 5.76 -4.05 -26.23
C LYS A 815 5.50 -4.88 -27.49
N THR A 816 4.24 -5.09 -27.84
CA THR A 816 3.79 -5.80 -29.04
C THR A 816 3.79 -4.88 -30.27
N GLY A 817 4.13 -5.44 -31.43
CA GLY A 817 4.16 -4.71 -32.71
C GLY A 817 5.36 -3.78 -32.92
N SER A 818 5.25 -3.01 -33.99
CA SER A 818 6.18 -1.97 -34.44
C SER A 818 6.38 -0.83 -33.41
N GLU A 819 7.49 -0.10 -33.51
CA GLU A 819 7.79 0.99 -32.56
C GLU A 819 6.72 2.08 -32.57
N ASP A 820 6.16 2.42 -33.74
CA ASP A 820 5.15 3.46 -33.88
C ASP A 820 3.79 3.01 -33.36
N TYR A 821 3.41 1.75 -33.57
CA TYR A 821 2.21 1.18 -32.94
C TYR A 821 2.34 1.14 -31.40
N ARG A 822 3.54 0.89 -30.87
CA ARG A 822 3.80 0.92 -29.42
C ARG A 822 3.69 2.32 -28.84
N LYS A 823 4.19 3.35 -29.55
CA LYS A 823 3.96 4.76 -29.18
C LYS A 823 2.46 5.08 -29.20
N PHE A 824 1.76 4.70 -30.27
CA PHE A 824 0.32 4.87 -30.42
C PHE A 824 -0.48 4.27 -29.25
N LEU A 825 -0.15 3.05 -28.82
CA LEU A 825 -0.83 2.41 -27.68
C LEU A 825 -0.72 3.21 -26.38
N TYR A 826 0.47 3.74 -26.05
CA TYR A 826 0.61 4.66 -24.91
C TYR A 826 -0.22 5.93 -25.12
N THR A 827 -0.13 6.57 -26.28
CA THR A 827 -0.90 7.78 -26.60
C THR A 827 -2.41 7.55 -26.47
N TRP A 828 -2.92 6.38 -26.86
CA TRP A 828 -4.33 6.04 -26.77
C TRP A 828 -4.81 5.92 -25.31
N TRP A 829 -4.09 5.16 -24.46
CA TRP A 829 -4.46 5.00 -23.05
C TRP A 829 -4.25 6.29 -22.22
N HIS A 830 -3.16 7.04 -22.45
CA HIS A 830 -2.99 8.36 -21.84
C HIS A 830 -4.05 9.36 -22.34
N GLY A 831 -4.53 9.22 -23.59
CA GLY A 831 -5.60 10.02 -24.17
C GLY A 831 -6.91 9.86 -23.40
N LYS A 832 -7.34 8.61 -23.17
CA LYS A 832 -8.56 8.30 -22.41
C LYS A 832 -8.50 8.78 -20.96
N LEU A 833 -7.36 8.65 -20.29
CA LEU A 833 -7.18 9.20 -18.94
C LEU A 833 -7.17 10.74 -18.94
N ALA A 834 -6.56 11.40 -19.93
CA ALA A 834 -6.62 12.86 -20.07
C ALA A 834 -8.05 13.36 -20.31
N GLU A 835 -8.81 12.72 -21.22
CA GLU A 835 -10.23 13.01 -21.47
C GLU A 835 -11.07 12.92 -20.18
N TYR A 836 -10.82 11.89 -19.35
CA TYR A 836 -11.50 11.70 -18.07
C TYR A 836 -11.14 12.77 -17.04
N PHE A 837 -9.84 12.97 -16.75
CA PHE A 837 -9.39 13.92 -15.73
C PHE A 837 -9.64 15.39 -16.09
N GLU A 838 -9.68 15.77 -17.38
CA GLU A 838 -10.05 17.13 -17.83
C GLU A 838 -11.48 17.50 -17.40
N GLN A 839 -12.39 16.52 -17.31
CA GLN A 839 -13.77 16.72 -16.88
C GLN A 839 -14.01 16.60 -15.36
N ILE A 840 -13.03 16.20 -14.56
CA ILE A 840 -13.23 16.01 -13.10
C ILE A 840 -13.37 17.35 -12.38
N GLU A 841 -14.39 17.46 -11.52
CA GLU A 841 -14.68 18.65 -10.70
C GLU A 841 -13.73 18.76 -9.48
N ASN A 842 -13.13 17.65 -9.03
CA ASN A 842 -12.09 17.67 -8.00
C ASN A 842 -10.75 18.13 -8.60
N HIS A 843 -10.41 19.41 -8.41
CA HIS A 843 -9.19 20.01 -8.96
C HIS A 843 -7.88 19.48 -8.34
N ASP A 844 -7.88 19.00 -7.10
CA ASP A 844 -6.69 18.32 -6.53
C ASP A 844 -6.37 17.07 -7.35
N ARG A 845 -7.39 16.23 -7.58
CA ARG A 845 -7.26 15.01 -8.37
C ARG A 845 -6.91 15.30 -9.83
N LYS A 846 -7.45 16.38 -10.41
CA LYS A 846 -7.06 16.88 -11.73
C LYS A 846 -5.58 17.26 -11.77
N ALA A 847 -5.09 18.04 -10.80
CA ALA A 847 -3.71 18.52 -10.75
C ALA A 847 -2.66 17.39 -10.65
N GLU A 848 -3.02 16.27 -9.99
CA GLU A 848 -2.15 15.10 -9.85
C GLU A 848 -1.93 14.32 -11.16
N GLU A 849 -2.99 14.09 -11.94
CA GLU A 849 -2.99 13.16 -13.08
C GLU A 849 -3.00 13.89 -14.44
N LEU A 850 -3.83 14.92 -14.61
CA LEU A 850 -4.05 15.54 -15.93
C LEU A 850 -2.78 16.14 -16.54
N PRO A 851 -1.96 16.96 -15.83
CA PRO A 851 -0.71 17.43 -16.38
C PRO A 851 0.21 16.29 -16.82
N TYR A 852 0.27 15.20 -16.05
CA TYR A 852 1.08 14.03 -16.39
C TYR A 852 0.60 13.34 -17.67
N HIS A 853 -0.71 13.13 -17.85
CA HIS A 853 -1.22 12.54 -19.10
C HIS A 853 -0.96 13.46 -20.30
N LEU A 854 -1.18 14.77 -20.18
CA LEU A 854 -0.94 15.73 -21.26
C LEU A 854 0.55 15.83 -21.63
N GLU A 855 1.46 15.75 -20.64
CA GLU A 855 2.90 15.62 -20.87
C GLU A 855 3.30 14.34 -21.62
N LYS A 856 2.57 13.23 -21.42
CA LYS A 856 2.81 11.96 -22.13
C LYS A 856 2.26 11.98 -23.55
N LEU A 857 1.19 12.76 -23.78
CA LEU A 857 0.60 13.01 -25.10
C LEU A 857 1.39 14.03 -25.94
N LEU A 858 2.31 14.78 -25.31
CA LEU A 858 2.95 15.97 -25.89
C LEU A 858 1.93 17.07 -26.30
N ASP A 859 0.77 17.12 -25.62
CA ASP A 859 -0.27 18.12 -25.90
C ASP A 859 0.03 19.41 -25.13
N HIS A 860 0.95 20.19 -25.70
CA HIS A 860 1.42 21.46 -25.12
C HIS A 860 0.26 22.45 -24.86
N SER A 861 -0.75 22.46 -25.74
CA SER A 861 -1.86 23.41 -25.71
C SER A 861 -2.90 23.08 -24.63
N ARG A 862 -3.29 21.81 -24.47
CA ARG A 862 -4.11 21.39 -23.31
C ARG A 862 -3.34 21.53 -22.02
N LEU A 863 -2.03 21.22 -22.01
CA LEU A 863 -1.20 21.35 -20.81
C LEU A 863 -1.16 22.80 -20.33
N ALA A 864 -0.89 23.77 -21.22
CA ALA A 864 -0.93 25.19 -20.88
C ALA A 864 -2.29 25.62 -20.30
N ARG A 865 -3.42 25.17 -20.90
CA ARG A 865 -4.76 25.45 -20.38
C ARG A 865 -4.99 24.87 -18.98
N CYS A 866 -4.60 23.62 -18.75
CA CYS A 866 -4.71 22.97 -17.44
C CYS A 866 -3.90 23.71 -16.36
N LEU A 867 -2.68 24.14 -16.66
CA LEU A 867 -1.83 24.90 -15.73
C LEU A 867 -2.32 26.33 -15.45
N LEU A 868 -3.25 26.85 -16.26
CA LEU A 868 -3.91 28.15 -16.06
C LEU A 868 -5.22 28.06 -15.25
N GLU A 869 -5.75 26.84 -14.98
CA GLU A 869 -6.86 26.69 -14.02
C GLU A 869 -6.37 27.09 -12.62
N TRP A 870 -6.93 28.15 -12.02
CA TRP A 870 -6.47 28.68 -10.73
C TRP A 870 -6.34 27.63 -9.61
N PRO A 871 -7.30 26.70 -9.39
CA PRO A 871 -7.15 25.65 -8.40
C PRO A 871 -5.97 24.70 -8.68
N VAL A 872 -5.71 24.38 -9.95
CA VAL A 872 -4.57 23.54 -10.37
C VAL A 872 -3.26 24.28 -10.15
N PHE A 873 -3.19 25.57 -10.52
CA PHE A 873 -2.04 26.42 -10.24
C PHE A 873 -1.78 26.57 -8.73
N GLU A 874 -2.81 26.79 -7.91
CA GLU A 874 -2.66 26.96 -6.46
C GLU A 874 -2.13 25.70 -5.77
N LYS A 875 -2.57 24.51 -6.22
CA LYS A 875 -2.02 23.23 -5.80
C LYS A 875 -0.56 23.06 -6.23
N LEU A 876 -0.26 23.24 -7.52
CA LEU A 876 1.07 23.00 -8.08
C LEU A 876 2.11 24.08 -7.73
N SER A 877 1.69 25.30 -7.40
CA SER A 877 2.58 26.40 -6.97
C SER A 877 2.95 26.35 -5.48
N SER A 878 2.39 25.39 -4.72
CA SER A 878 2.83 25.08 -3.36
C SER A 878 4.31 24.67 -3.32
N ASP A 879 4.98 24.87 -2.19
CA ASP A 879 6.43 24.61 -2.08
C ASP A 879 6.80 23.14 -2.34
N GLU A 880 5.85 22.22 -2.10
CA GLU A 880 6.03 20.78 -2.30
C GLU A 880 5.96 20.34 -3.77
N HIS A 881 5.29 21.13 -4.63
CA HIS A 881 4.92 20.78 -6.01
C HIS A 881 5.46 21.75 -7.08
N ASN A 882 6.04 22.89 -6.69
CA ASN A 882 6.53 23.93 -7.60
C ASN A 882 7.53 23.41 -8.66
N ILE A 883 8.32 22.38 -8.34
CA ILE A 883 9.21 21.69 -9.29
C ILE A 883 8.42 21.02 -10.43
N GLU A 884 7.24 20.48 -10.13
CA GLU A 884 6.35 19.89 -11.14
C GLU A 884 5.74 20.97 -12.02
N LEU A 885 5.30 22.10 -11.45
CA LEU A 885 4.81 23.25 -12.21
C LEU A 885 5.87 23.79 -13.19
N LEU A 886 7.13 23.94 -12.74
CA LEU A 886 8.26 24.34 -13.59
C LEU A 886 8.53 23.31 -14.70
N ARG A 887 8.50 22.01 -14.38
CA ARG A 887 8.67 20.91 -15.33
C ARG A 887 7.56 20.89 -16.40
N SER A 888 6.31 21.08 -15.99
CA SER A 888 5.16 21.11 -16.90
C SER A 888 5.20 22.36 -17.78
N TRP A 889 5.56 23.54 -17.26
CA TRP A 889 5.75 24.74 -18.09
C TRP A 889 6.91 24.65 -19.07
N ARG A 890 8.03 24.00 -18.72
CA ARG A 890 9.10 23.66 -19.69
C ARG A 890 8.56 22.88 -20.89
N LYS A 891 7.53 22.06 -20.69
CA LYS A 891 6.84 21.31 -21.75
C LYS A 891 5.69 22.08 -22.39
N ALA A 892 5.00 22.98 -21.69
CA ALA A 892 3.83 23.71 -22.19
C ALA A 892 4.14 24.95 -23.05
N GLY A 893 5.43 25.26 -23.26
CA GLY A 893 5.86 26.42 -24.07
C GLY A 893 6.99 27.25 -23.45
N GLY A 894 7.46 26.90 -22.25
CA GLY A 894 8.56 27.58 -21.55
C GLY A 894 8.11 28.73 -20.64
N TYR A 895 9.07 29.26 -19.88
CA TYR A 895 8.81 30.22 -18.80
C TYR A 895 8.36 31.61 -19.26
N ALA A 896 8.81 32.08 -20.43
CA ALA A 896 8.35 33.35 -20.99
C ALA A 896 6.85 33.29 -21.35
N THR A 897 6.42 32.18 -21.98
CA THR A 897 5.01 31.89 -22.28
C THR A 897 4.19 31.81 -20.99
N ALA A 898 4.71 31.15 -19.95
CA ALA A 898 4.07 31.10 -18.63
C ALA A 898 3.88 32.51 -18.01
N SER A 899 4.89 33.38 -18.09
CA SER A 899 4.83 34.77 -17.61
C SER A 899 3.67 35.53 -18.26
N ASN A 900 3.66 35.56 -19.59
CA ASN A 900 2.65 36.28 -20.36
C ASN A 900 1.23 35.79 -20.05
N LEU A 901 1.02 34.47 -20.00
CA LEU A 901 -0.30 33.88 -19.79
C LEU A 901 -0.83 34.07 -18.36
N TYR A 902 0.02 33.96 -17.32
CA TYR A 902 -0.42 34.24 -15.95
C TYR A 902 -0.69 35.74 -15.72
N ILE A 903 0.07 36.65 -16.34
CA ILE A 903 -0.19 38.10 -16.26
C ILE A 903 -1.54 38.43 -16.91
N GLN A 904 -1.82 37.87 -18.10
CA GLN A 904 -3.12 38.04 -18.77
C GLN A 904 -4.27 37.47 -17.94
N SER A 905 -4.11 36.29 -17.33
CA SER A 905 -5.12 35.70 -16.44
C SER A 905 -5.39 36.57 -15.20
N LEU A 906 -4.35 37.14 -14.60
CA LEU A 906 -4.48 38.07 -13.48
C LEU A 906 -5.16 39.39 -13.87
N GLN A 907 -4.92 39.90 -15.09
CA GLN A 907 -5.61 41.08 -15.60
C GLN A 907 -7.12 40.84 -15.74
N GLN A 908 -7.52 39.67 -16.27
CA GLN A 908 -8.93 39.29 -16.41
C GLN A 908 -9.67 39.12 -15.07
N LEU A 909 -8.97 38.76 -13.99
CA LEU A 909 -9.55 38.65 -12.64
C LEU A 909 -9.90 40.00 -11.99
N THR A 910 -9.29 41.11 -12.43
CA THR A 910 -9.32 42.41 -11.71
C THR A 910 -10.72 43.04 -11.54
N SER A 911 -11.70 42.64 -12.34
CA SER A 911 -13.08 43.16 -12.30
C SER A 911 -14.03 42.40 -11.35
N ASN A 912 -13.73 41.14 -11.03
CA ASN A 912 -14.68 40.20 -10.41
C ASN A 912 -14.15 39.49 -9.15
N THR A 913 -12.96 39.84 -8.67
CA THR A 913 -12.26 39.15 -7.57
C THR A 913 -12.04 40.08 -6.40
N ASP A 914 -12.09 39.56 -5.17
CA ASP A 914 -11.75 40.35 -3.97
C ASP A 914 -10.27 40.77 -3.99
N ASP A 915 -9.98 41.97 -3.46
CA ASP A 915 -8.64 42.54 -3.45
C ASP A 915 -7.62 41.68 -2.65
N GLU A 916 -8.06 40.94 -1.62
CA GLU A 916 -7.20 40.01 -0.86
C GLU A 916 -6.83 38.78 -1.69
N GLU A 917 -7.79 38.16 -2.37
CA GLU A 917 -7.55 37.02 -3.23
C GLU A 917 -6.66 37.40 -4.42
N LEU A 918 -6.90 38.57 -5.03
CA LEU A 918 -6.06 39.12 -6.09
C LEU A 918 -4.61 39.36 -5.59
N ALA A 919 -4.43 39.90 -4.39
CA ALA A 919 -3.10 40.09 -3.79
C ALA A 919 -2.38 38.75 -3.55
N ASP A 920 -3.08 37.69 -3.11
CA ASP A 920 -2.49 36.36 -2.94
C ASP A 920 -2.11 35.71 -4.27
N LYS A 921 -2.99 35.78 -5.28
CA LYS A 921 -2.71 35.27 -6.62
C LYS A 921 -1.53 35.98 -7.28
N LYS A 922 -1.45 37.32 -7.17
CA LYS A 922 -0.26 38.09 -7.61
C LYS A 922 1.02 37.63 -6.90
N TRP A 923 0.98 37.42 -5.58
CA TRP A 923 2.13 36.93 -4.82
C TRP A 923 2.57 35.52 -5.23
N ARG A 924 1.64 34.58 -5.42
CA ARG A 924 1.93 33.21 -5.87
C ARG A 924 2.56 33.18 -7.26
N VAL A 925 1.98 33.92 -8.21
CA VAL A 925 2.53 34.03 -9.57
C VAL A 925 3.91 34.68 -9.54
N ALA A 926 4.11 35.78 -8.80
CA ALA A 926 5.44 36.38 -8.64
C ALA A 926 6.47 35.41 -8.04
N ARG A 927 6.06 34.54 -7.11
CA ARG A 927 6.91 33.50 -6.52
C ARG A 927 7.31 32.44 -7.56
N PHE A 928 6.34 31.93 -8.32
CA PHE A 928 6.60 31.00 -9.43
C PHE A 928 7.53 31.63 -10.48
N LEU A 929 7.24 32.86 -10.91
CA LEU A 929 8.03 33.59 -11.92
C LEU A 929 9.46 33.88 -11.45
N CYS A 930 9.68 34.10 -10.15
CA CYS A 930 11.01 34.18 -9.56
C CYS A 930 11.79 32.86 -9.71
N CYS A 931 11.15 31.72 -9.48
CA CYS A 931 11.74 30.39 -9.68
C CYS A 931 11.94 30.03 -11.16
N ALA A 932 11.11 30.58 -12.05
CA ALA A 932 11.17 30.42 -13.51
C ALA A 932 12.11 31.43 -14.21
N GLY A 933 12.81 32.27 -13.45
CA GLY A 933 13.78 33.25 -13.97
C GLY A 933 13.17 34.50 -14.60
N GLN A 934 11.85 34.70 -14.53
CA GLN A 934 11.12 35.83 -15.13
C GLN A 934 11.09 37.02 -14.17
N TYR A 935 12.27 37.45 -13.71
CA TYR A 935 12.41 38.34 -12.54
C TYR A 935 11.80 39.73 -12.71
N LYS A 936 11.83 40.30 -13.93
CA LYS A 936 11.28 41.63 -14.21
C LYS A 936 9.76 41.65 -13.98
N ASP A 937 9.09 40.63 -14.49
CA ASP A 937 7.65 40.49 -14.40
C ASP A 937 7.23 40.13 -12.97
N ALA A 938 8.01 39.24 -12.32
CA ALA A 938 7.85 38.93 -10.90
C ALA A 938 7.99 40.17 -9.99
N GLU A 939 9.00 41.04 -10.21
CA GLU A 939 9.17 42.28 -9.45
C GLU A 939 8.00 43.25 -9.68
N THR A 940 7.54 43.37 -10.92
CA THR A 940 6.43 44.27 -11.28
C THR A 940 5.15 43.81 -10.59
N LEU A 941 4.77 42.55 -10.78
CA LEU A 941 3.56 41.96 -10.21
C LEU A 941 3.54 41.97 -8.68
N LEU A 942 4.70 41.78 -8.05
CA LEU A 942 4.82 41.86 -6.60
C LEU A 942 4.78 43.30 -6.08
N SER A 943 5.24 44.27 -6.87
CA SER A 943 5.12 45.69 -6.52
C SER A 943 3.66 46.12 -6.50
N ASP A 944 2.85 45.70 -7.48
CA ASP A 944 1.40 45.89 -7.47
C ASP A 944 0.76 45.24 -6.22
N ALA A 945 1.18 44.03 -5.84
CA ALA A 945 0.63 43.32 -4.69
C ALA A 945 0.98 44.01 -3.36
N ILE A 946 2.16 44.64 -3.28
CA ILE A 946 2.55 45.51 -2.16
C ILE A 946 1.66 46.75 -2.12
N GLU A 947 1.46 47.43 -3.25
CA GLU A 947 0.60 48.61 -3.32
C GLU A 947 -0.85 48.29 -2.93
N LEU A 948 -1.36 47.14 -3.39
CA LEU A 948 -2.70 46.65 -3.05
C LEU A 948 -2.86 46.37 -1.55
N GLU A 949 -1.87 45.70 -0.95
CA GLU A 949 -1.85 45.39 0.49
C GLU A 949 -1.69 46.66 1.34
N GLU A 950 -0.86 47.63 0.93
CA GLU A 950 -0.66 48.91 1.62
C GLU A 950 -1.90 49.83 1.52
N ASN A 951 -2.44 50.02 0.31
CA ASN A 951 -3.48 51.02 0.06
C ASN A 951 -4.92 50.54 0.33
N LYS A 952 -5.21 49.25 0.17
CA LYS A 952 -6.58 48.71 0.31
C LYS A 952 -6.77 47.73 1.46
N LEU A 953 -5.80 46.85 1.71
CA LEU A 953 -5.95 45.74 2.68
C LEU A 953 -5.44 46.07 4.10
N GLY A 954 -5.05 47.33 4.35
CA GLY A 954 -4.66 47.80 5.69
C GLY A 954 -3.25 47.38 6.13
N ALA A 955 -2.35 47.08 5.19
CA ALA A 955 -0.93 46.78 5.41
C ALA A 955 -0.69 45.68 6.47
N ARG A 956 -1.32 44.51 6.31
CA ARG A 956 -1.32 43.47 7.34
C ARG A 956 0.09 42.94 7.56
N LYS A 957 0.63 43.14 8.76
CA LYS A 957 2.06 42.95 9.09
C LYS A 957 2.66 41.64 8.60
N HIS A 958 1.94 40.53 8.71
CA HIS A 958 2.39 39.21 8.24
C HIS A 958 2.50 39.14 6.71
N ARG A 959 1.48 39.63 5.99
CA ARG A 959 1.48 39.69 4.51
C ARG A 959 2.57 40.63 4.00
N MET A 960 2.66 41.84 4.56
CA MET A 960 3.72 42.80 4.25
C MET A 960 5.13 42.23 4.46
N ALA A 961 5.34 41.44 5.52
CA ALA A 961 6.62 40.75 5.74
C ALA A 961 6.94 39.73 4.63
N CYS A 962 5.95 38.93 4.21
CA CYS A 962 6.12 37.94 3.14
C CYS A 962 6.33 38.60 1.76
N LEU A 963 5.62 39.70 1.48
CA LEU A 963 5.75 40.48 0.25
C LEU A 963 7.15 41.13 0.15
N PHE A 964 7.61 41.84 1.18
CA PHE A 964 8.96 42.43 1.17
C PHE A 964 10.08 41.38 1.17
N GLN A 965 9.85 40.21 1.75
CA GLN A 965 10.79 39.11 1.68
C GLN A 965 10.91 38.57 0.24
N LEU A 966 9.80 38.25 -0.43
CA LEU A 966 9.85 37.78 -1.82
C LEU A 966 10.46 38.85 -2.75
N LEU A 967 10.21 40.15 -2.50
CA LEU A 967 10.83 41.24 -3.25
C LEU A 967 12.35 41.31 -3.01
N THR A 968 12.81 40.93 -1.81
CA THR A 968 14.22 40.77 -1.48
C THR A 968 14.81 39.58 -2.24
N ASP A 969 14.14 38.43 -2.27
CA ASP A 969 14.58 37.23 -2.98
C ASP A 969 14.71 37.47 -4.49
N ILE A 970 13.68 38.02 -5.15
CA ILE A 970 13.69 38.37 -6.59
C ILE A 970 14.91 39.25 -6.91
N LYS A 971 15.11 40.33 -6.16
CA LYS A 971 16.21 41.27 -6.38
C LYS A 971 17.58 40.68 -6.04
N SER A 972 17.62 39.73 -5.11
CA SER A 972 18.84 39.01 -4.77
C SER A 972 19.27 38.06 -5.88
N GLU A 973 18.35 37.31 -6.46
CA GLU A 973 18.66 36.43 -7.59
C GLU A 973 19.09 37.25 -8.84
N VAL A 974 18.44 38.38 -9.14
CA VAL A 974 18.89 39.35 -10.18
C VAL A 974 20.27 39.97 -9.88
N SER A 975 20.68 40.04 -8.61
CA SER A 975 22.05 40.44 -8.24
C SER A 975 23.05 39.29 -8.41
N LYS A 976 22.65 38.03 -8.15
CA LYS A 976 23.51 36.84 -8.28
C LYS A 976 23.77 36.43 -9.74
N LEU A 977 22.98 36.92 -10.69
CA LEU A 977 23.21 36.68 -12.12
C LEU A 977 24.38 37.48 -12.71
N ALA A 978 24.84 38.55 -12.08
CA ALA A 978 25.97 39.34 -12.59
C ALA A 978 27.25 38.50 -12.63
N GLU A 979 28.03 38.59 -13.72
CA GLU A 979 29.33 37.91 -13.85
C GLU A 979 30.34 38.45 -12.83
N PHE A 980 30.34 39.78 -12.60
CA PHE A 980 31.15 40.46 -11.60
C PHE A 980 30.33 41.54 -10.86
N ILE A 981 30.73 41.83 -9.62
CA ILE A 981 30.13 42.90 -8.82
C ILE A 981 30.63 44.25 -9.35
N SER A 982 29.74 45.06 -9.94
CA SER A 982 30.11 46.33 -10.55
C SER A 982 29.93 47.50 -9.58
N VAL A 983 30.77 48.53 -9.73
CA VAL A 983 30.66 49.78 -8.97
C VAL A 983 29.31 50.48 -9.21
N ASN A 984 28.70 50.27 -10.38
CA ASN A 984 27.39 50.82 -10.71
C ASN A 984 26.25 50.16 -9.90
N ASP A 985 26.44 48.95 -9.37
CA ASP A 985 25.44 48.25 -8.55
C ASP A 985 25.32 48.79 -7.12
N THR A 986 26.12 49.80 -6.71
CA THR A 986 26.07 50.38 -5.35
C THR A 986 24.63 50.68 -4.88
N LYS A 987 23.84 51.34 -5.74
CA LYS A 987 22.42 51.69 -5.47
C LYS A 987 21.52 50.44 -5.44
N LYS A 988 21.79 49.44 -6.29
CA LYS A 988 21.06 48.17 -6.37
C LYS A 988 21.19 47.41 -5.04
N HIS A 989 22.40 47.15 -4.57
CA HIS A 989 22.64 46.45 -3.30
C HIS A 989 22.07 47.22 -2.10
N TYR A 990 22.26 48.55 -2.04
CA TYR A 990 21.67 49.38 -0.99
C TYR A 990 20.14 49.22 -0.92
N ASN A 991 19.45 49.28 -2.06
CA ASN A 991 17.99 49.17 -2.11
C ASN A 991 17.50 47.79 -1.61
N VAL A 992 18.17 46.69 -1.97
CA VAL A 992 17.81 45.36 -1.47
C VAL A 992 18.01 45.23 0.04
N ILE A 993 19.09 45.79 0.58
CA ILE A 993 19.33 45.86 2.03
C ILE A 993 18.17 46.57 2.73
N GLN A 994 17.70 47.70 2.21
CA GLN A 994 16.57 48.43 2.83
C GLN A 994 15.27 47.61 2.79
N THR A 995 14.96 46.92 1.69
CA THR A 995 13.78 46.05 1.58
C THR A 995 13.85 44.88 2.58
N ALA A 996 15.01 44.22 2.69
CA ALA A 996 15.22 43.14 3.63
C ALA A 996 15.06 43.60 5.09
N LEU A 997 15.59 44.77 5.44
CA LEU A 997 15.43 45.36 6.78
C LEU A 997 13.98 45.72 7.11
N LYS A 998 13.15 46.10 6.12
CA LYS A 998 11.69 46.24 6.30
C LYS A 998 11.03 44.89 6.61
N ALA A 999 11.37 43.83 5.87
CA ALA A 999 10.84 42.48 6.14
C ALA A 999 11.21 42.01 7.56
N ILE A 1000 12.48 42.16 7.97
CA ILE A 1000 12.94 41.82 9.32
C ILE A 1000 12.19 42.63 10.39
N SER A 1001 12.03 43.95 10.22
CA SER A 1001 11.38 44.79 11.25
C SER A 1001 9.92 44.40 11.50
N LEU A 1002 9.21 43.94 10.46
CA LEU A 1002 7.87 43.38 10.56
C LEU A 1002 7.86 41.98 11.20
N ARG A 1003 8.87 41.14 10.95
CA ARG A 1003 8.98 39.78 11.53
C ARG A 1003 9.46 39.73 12.99
N LYS A 1004 10.18 40.75 13.51
CA LYS A 1004 10.83 40.73 14.84
C LYS A 1004 9.96 40.29 16.03
N ASN A 1005 8.64 40.48 15.97
CA ASN A 1005 7.71 40.15 17.05
C ASN A 1005 6.88 38.88 16.79
N LEU A 1006 7.10 38.20 15.65
CA LEU A 1006 6.41 36.96 15.30
C LEU A 1006 7.11 35.77 15.98
N LYS A 1007 6.32 34.76 16.37
CA LYS A 1007 6.79 33.56 17.09
C LYS A 1007 6.71 32.32 16.18
N GLY A 1008 7.28 31.21 16.65
CA GLY A 1008 7.29 29.92 15.94
C GLY A 1008 8.56 29.67 15.14
N ASN A 1009 8.85 28.39 14.86
CA ASN A 1009 10.04 27.99 14.11
C ASN A 1009 10.02 28.50 12.67
N GLU A 1010 8.83 28.55 12.07
CA GLU A 1010 8.62 29.09 10.71
C GLU A 1010 9.10 30.56 10.61
N ASN A 1011 8.71 31.43 11.53
CA ASN A 1011 9.20 32.81 11.53
C ASN A 1011 10.71 32.93 11.79
N ARG A 1012 11.30 31.98 12.53
CA ARG A 1012 12.76 31.91 12.73
C ARG A 1012 13.48 31.47 11.44
N TYR A 1013 12.91 30.52 10.70
CA TYR A 1013 13.41 30.07 9.40
C TYR A 1013 13.38 31.22 8.37
N GLN A 1014 12.24 31.89 8.23
CA GLN A 1014 12.08 33.04 7.33
C GLN A 1014 13.01 34.21 7.70
N LEU A 1015 13.31 34.40 9.00
CA LEU A 1015 14.33 35.35 9.45
C LEU A 1015 15.74 34.92 9.01
N GLY A 1016 16.11 33.65 9.16
CA GLY A 1016 17.39 33.11 8.69
C GLY A 1016 17.60 33.33 7.17
N LEU A 1017 16.55 33.16 6.37
CA LEU A 1017 16.61 33.44 4.92
C LEU A 1017 16.93 34.92 4.64
N LEU A 1018 16.27 35.85 5.36
CA LEU A 1018 16.55 37.29 5.26
C LEU A 1018 17.99 37.64 5.70
N GLU A 1019 18.52 37.00 6.75
CA GLU A 1019 19.91 37.15 7.19
C GLU A 1019 20.90 36.65 6.10
N LEU A 1020 20.61 35.53 5.41
CA LEU A 1020 21.40 35.08 4.26
C LEU A 1020 21.40 36.10 3.12
N ARG A 1021 20.24 36.67 2.76
CA ARG A 1021 20.19 37.71 1.71
C ARG A 1021 20.95 38.96 2.15
N LEU A 1022 20.77 39.43 3.38
CA LEU A 1022 21.51 40.58 3.91
C LEU A 1022 23.02 40.36 3.89
N SER A 1023 23.51 39.18 4.32
CA SER A 1023 24.94 38.88 4.30
C SER A 1023 25.53 38.97 2.88
N PHE A 1024 24.87 38.40 1.87
CA PHE A 1024 25.27 38.52 0.47
C PHE A 1024 25.29 39.99 -0.01
N HIS A 1025 24.24 40.76 0.25
CA HIS A 1025 24.15 42.14 -0.25
C HIS A 1025 25.11 43.10 0.47
N TYR A 1026 25.36 42.93 1.78
CA TYR A 1026 26.39 43.70 2.49
C TYR A 1026 27.80 43.32 2.03
N GLY A 1027 28.09 42.04 1.81
CA GLY A 1027 29.38 41.58 1.29
C GLY A 1027 29.66 42.08 -0.13
N ALA A 1028 28.66 42.06 -1.00
CA ALA A 1028 28.75 42.63 -2.34
C ALA A 1028 28.93 44.16 -2.31
N PHE A 1029 28.20 44.87 -1.43
CA PHE A 1029 28.37 46.31 -1.24
C PHE A 1029 29.78 46.66 -0.72
N PHE A 1030 30.36 45.84 0.16
CA PHE A 1030 31.75 45.97 0.58
C PHE A 1030 32.73 45.77 -0.59
N ARG A 1031 32.55 44.73 -1.42
CA ARG A 1031 33.37 44.48 -2.63
C ARG A 1031 33.32 45.64 -3.65
N VAL A 1032 32.24 46.44 -3.68
CA VAL A 1032 32.15 47.67 -4.49
C VAL A 1032 33.08 48.80 -3.97
N GLY A 1033 33.44 48.80 -2.69
CA GLY A 1033 34.44 49.72 -2.14
C GLY A 1033 34.00 51.19 -1.99
N ARG A 1034 32.71 51.50 -2.15
CA ARG A 1034 32.18 52.89 -2.05
C ARG A 1034 31.22 53.08 -0.88
N THR A 1035 31.15 54.31 -0.38
CA THR A 1035 30.09 54.78 0.52
C THR A 1035 28.89 55.24 -0.30
N TYR A 1036 27.66 54.94 0.14
CA TYR A 1036 26.43 55.43 -0.49
C TYR A 1036 25.36 55.74 0.55
N LYS A 1037 24.83 56.96 0.49
CA LYS A 1037 24.02 57.56 1.57
C LYS A 1037 24.75 57.41 2.90
N GLU A 1038 24.12 56.78 3.89
CA GLU A 1038 24.63 56.58 5.25
C GLU A 1038 25.50 55.32 5.38
N LEU A 1039 25.49 54.42 4.39
CA LEU A 1039 26.17 53.13 4.50
C LEU A 1039 27.64 53.22 4.01
N LEU A 1040 28.55 53.00 4.94
CA LEU A 1040 30.01 52.97 4.72
C LEU A 1040 30.46 51.58 4.22
N SER A 1041 31.48 51.55 3.35
CA SER A 1041 32.03 50.27 2.86
C SER A 1041 32.59 49.40 3.99
N GLN A 1042 33.43 49.96 4.88
CA GLN A 1042 34.02 49.21 5.99
C GLN A 1042 32.98 48.71 6.99
N GLU A 1043 31.91 49.48 7.21
CA GLU A 1043 30.77 49.05 8.03
C GLU A 1043 30.01 47.88 7.38
N SER A 1044 29.91 47.88 6.05
CA SER A 1044 29.27 46.81 5.29
C SER A 1044 30.02 45.48 5.43
N ARG A 1045 31.36 45.48 5.57
CA ARG A 1045 32.13 44.27 5.92
C ARG A 1045 31.69 43.70 7.27
N VAL A 1046 31.65 44.54 8.31
CA VAL A 1046 31.26 44.13 9.67
C VAL A 1046 29.80 43.63 9.70
N ARG A 1047 28.88 44.34 9.02
CA ARG A 1047 27.48 43.90 8.91
C ARG A 1047 27.34 42.59 8.14
N CYS A 1048 28.10 42.38 7.05
CA CYS A 1048 28.13 41.12 6.31
C CYS A 1048 28.50 39.95 7.22
N GLU A 1049 29.56 40.09 8.01
CA GLU A 1049 30.04 39.07 8.94
C GLU A 1049 29.01 38.77 10.05
N VAL A 1050 28.38 39.81 10.62
CA VAL A 1050 27.29 39.63 11.61
C VAL A 1050 26.11 38.86 11.01
N HIS A 1051 25.64 39.24 9.82
CA HIS A 1051 24.52 38.57 9.16
C HIS A 1051 24.87 37.13 8.73
N CYS A 1052 26.12 36.84 8.34
CA CYS A 1052 26.61 35.48 8.11
C CYS A 1052 26.49 34.61 9.38
N HIS A 1053 26.96 35.13 10.52
CA HIS A 1053 26.94 34.40 11.79
C HIS A 1053 25.52 34.24 12.35
N ASN A 1054 24.66 35.24 12.21
CA ASN A 1054 23.24 35.15 12.58
C ASN A 1054 22.54 34.05 11.78
N ALA A 1055 22.69 34.05 10.45
CA ALA A 1055 22.13 33.01 9.59
C ALA A 1055 22.67 31.64 9.98
N LEU A 1056 23.99 31.50 10.13
CA LEU A 1056 24.63 30.25 10.51
C LEU A 1056 24.10 29.73 11.86
N GLN A 1057 23.99 30.58 12.88
CA GLN A 1057 23.44 30.20 14.18
C GLN A 1057 21.98 29.76 14.05
N ILE A 1058 21.13 30.54 13.36
CA ILE A 1058 19.72 30.21 13.15
C ILE A 1058 19.57 28.83 12.48
N PHE A 1059 20.30 28.57 11.40
CA PHE A 1059 20.18 27.31 10.69
C PHE A 1059 20.88 26.13 11.39
N GLN A 1060 21.89 26.36 12.23
CA GLN A 1060 22.43 25.32 13.12
C GLN A 1060 21.44 24.95 14.23
N GLU A 1061 20.76 25.93 14.83
CA GLU A 1061 19.72 25.72 15.86
C GLU A 1061 18.45 25.08 15.29
N LEU A 1062 18.08 25.44 14.05
CA LEU A 1062 17.02 24.81 13.26
C LEU A 1062 17.48 23.53 12.55
N GLY A 1063 18.76 23.14 12.68
CA GLY A 1063 19.38 21.97 12.04
C GLY A 1063 19.19 21.84 10.53
N ASP A 1064 19.04 22.96 9.84
CA ASP A 1064 18.94 23.05 8.39
C ASP A 1064 20.34 23.09 7.77
N ASN A 1065 20.90 21.89 7.55
CA ASN A 1065 22.20 21.75 6.90
C ASN A 1065 22.26 22.44 5.52
N GLY A 1066 21.14 22.52 4.81
CA GLY A 1066 21.07 23.12 3.48
C GLY A 1066 21.34 24.62 3.49
N HIS A 1067 20.71 25.35 4.41
CA HIS A 1067 20.98 26.79 4.58
C HIS A 1067 22.21 27.09 5.43
N VAL A 1068 22.69 26.15 6.26
CA VAL A 1068 24.07 26.17 6.81
C VAL A 1068 25.10 26.15 5.67
N ALA A 1069 24.88 25.38 4.59
CA ALA A 1069 25.76 25.39 3.44
C ALA A 1069 25.72 26.73 2.66
N GLU A 1070 24.55 27.38 2.51
CA GLU A 1070 24.49 28.75 1.93
C GLU A 1070 25.19 29.77 2.83
N ALA A 1071 25.11 29.64 4.16
CA ALA A 1071 25.85 30.47 5.10
C ALA A 1071 27.38 30.27 4.96
N TYR A 1072 27.86 29.03 4.89
CA TYR A 1072 29.26 28.72 4.64
C TYR A 1072 29.75 29.23 3.28
N GLN A 1073 28.92 29.16 2.23
CA GLN A 1073 29.23 29.74 0.94
C GLN A 1073 29.40 31.26 1.06
N ASN A 1074 28.47 31.98 1.69
CA ASN A 1074 28.59 33.43 1.86
C ASN A 1074 29.81 33.83 2.70
N ILE A 1075 30.14 33.06 3.74
CA ILE A 1075 31.37 33.22 4.52
C ILE A 1075 32.61 33.08 3.61
N ALA A 1076 32.67 32.02 2.79
CA ALA A 1076 33.75 31.82 1.83
C ALA A 1076 33.86 32.98 0.83
N THR A 1077 32.73 33.49 0.31
CA THR A 1077 32.70 34.56 -0.69
C THR A 1077 33.08 35.94 -0.14
N PHE A 1078 32.74 36.27 1.12
CA PHE A 1078 32.80 37.67 1.59
C PHE A 1078 33.61 37.94 2.87
N VAL A 1079 33.92 36.92 3.69
CA VAL A 1079 34.72 37.12 4.91
C VAL A 1079 36.23 37.04 4.61
N TYR A 1080 36.59 36.13 3.69
CA TYR A 1080 37.97 35.86 3.26
C TYR A 1080 38.31 36.55 1.94
N ASP A 1081 39.52 37.09 1.86
CA ASP A 1081 40.06 37.70 0.64
C ASP A 1081 40.48 36.61 -0.37
N ASP A 1082 40.47 36.90 -1.67
CA ASP A 1082 40.68 35.91 -2.75
C ASP A 1082 42.11 35.31 -2.79
N THR A 1083 43.01 35.78 -1.93
CA THR A 1083 44.36 35.21 -1.70
C THR A 1083 44.44 34.28 -0.49
N ASP A 1084 43.43 34.23 0.38
CA ASP A 1084 43.43 33.41 1.59
C ASP A 1084 43.15 31.93 1.28
N PRO A 1085 44.05 30.98 1.65
CA PRO A 1085 43.80 29.55 1.50
C PRO A 1085 42.51 29.05 2.18
N GLN A 1086 42.05 29.71 3.24
CA GLN A 1086 40.82 29.34 3.95
C GLN A 1086 39.57 29.49 3.07
N GLN A 1087 39.57 30.41 2.09
CA GLN A 1087 38.44 30.58 1.17
C GLN A 1087 38.10 29.26 0.46
N SER A 1088 39.11 28.55 -0.06
CA SER A 1088 38.91 27.25 -0.73
C SER A 1088 38.40 26.18 0.24
N GLU A 1089 38.80 26.22 1.50
CA GLU A 1089 38.38 25.24 2.51
C GLU A 1089 36.92 25.46 2.94
N TRP A 1090 36.48 26.71 3.09
CA TRP A 1090 35.07 27.02 3.34
C TRP A 1090 34.17 26.67 2.16
N TYR A 1091 34.61 26.83 0.91
CA TYR A 1091 33.84 26.34 -0.24
C TYR A 1091 33.73 24.82 -0.28
N LYS A 1092 34.79 24.06 0.04
CA LYS A 1092 34.71 22.59 0.17
C LYS A 1092 33.72 22.19 1.25
N LYS A 1093 33.78 22.84 2.42
CA LYS A 1093 32.87 22.59 3.55
C LYS A 1093 31.42 22.94 3.20
N ALA A 1094 31.20 24.04 2.47
CA ALA A 1094 29.88 24.40 1.94
C ALA A 1094 29.39 23.33 0.95
N LEU A 1095 30.23 22.88 0.02
CA LEU A 1095 29.86 21.84 -0.95
C LEU A 1095 29.56 20.51 -0.26
N GLU A 1096 30.39 20.09 0.69
CA GLU A 1096 30.20 18.85 1.46
C GLU A 1096 28.84 18.87 2.18
N VAL A 1097 28.52 19.94 2.90
CA VAL A 1097 27.25 20.07 3.62
C VAL A 1097 26.06 20.23 2.65
N CYS A 1098 26.22 20.91 1.51
CA CYS A 1098 25.19 21.01 0.47
C CYS A 1098 24.89 19.64 -0.18
N MET A 1099 25.94 18.87 -0.49
CA MET A 1099 25.83 17.50 -1.00
C MET A 1099 25.18 16.56 0.02
N GLN A 1100 25.44 16.76 1.31
CA GLN A 1100 24.76 16.02 2.39
C GLN A 1100 23.28 16.42 2.54
N ALA A 1101 22.94 17.70 2.37
CA ALA A 1101 21.57 18.19 2.56
C ALA A 1101 20.65 17.94 1.35
N TYR A 1102 21.14 18.26 0.15
CA TYR A 1102 20.34 18.34 -1.08
C TYR A 1102 20.84 17.44 -2.22
N GLY A 1103 22.05 16.89 -2.12
CA GLY A 1103 22.66 16.08 -3.18
C GLY A 1103 23.17 16.90 -4.38
N GLU A 1104 23.45 16.19 -5.48
CA GLU A 1104 24.08 16.74 -6.68
C GLU A 1104 23.17 17.76 -7.39
N TYR A 1105 21.90 17.39 -7.61
CA TYR A 1105 20.96 18.13 -8.45
C TYR A 1105 20.18 19.19 -7.68
N HIS A 1106 20.90 20.15 -7.08
CA HIS A 1106 20.29 21.30 -6.41
C HIS A 1106 20.95 22.63 -6.79
N LYS A 1107 20.15 23.71 -6.83
CA LYS A 1107 20.57 25.06 -7.26
C LYS A 1107 21.73 25.63 -6.43
N LEU A 1108 21.81 25.26 -5.16
CA LEU A 1108 22.92 25.65 -4.29
C LEU A 1108 24.20 24.86 -4.62
N THR A 1109 24.09 23.59 -4.99
CA THR A 1109 25.22 22.76 -5.43
C THR A 1109 25.83 23.36 -6.70
N ALA A 1110 25.01 23.68 -7.72
CA ALA A 1110 25.48 24.37 -8.93
C ALA A 1110 26.19 25.69 -8.59
N ARG A 1111 25.60 26.52 -7.71
CA ARG A 1111 26.16 27.81 -7.28
C ARG A 1111 27.49 27.70 -6.53
N ILE A 1112 27.64 26.74 -5.63
CA ILE A 1112 28.89 26.49 -4.92
C ILE A 1112 29.96 25.99 -5.89
N VAL A 1113 29.63 25.03 -6.75
CA VAL A 1113 30.54 24.49 -7.78
C VAL A 1113 30.98 25.60 -8.75
N PHE A 1114 30.08 26.46 -9.20
CA PHE A 1114 30.39 27.63 -10.03
C PHE A 1114 31.36 28.59 -9.34
N ASN A 1115 31.10 28.95 -8.09
CA ASN A 1115 31.98 29.84 -7.32
C ASN A 1115 33.35 29.21 -7.05
N MET A 1116 33.45 27.89 -6.89
CA MET A 1116 34.74 27.17 -6.83
C MET A 1116 35.50 27.28 -8.15
N GLY A 1117 34.80 27.25 -9.29
CA GLY A 1117 35.37 27.52 -10.61
C GLY A 1117 36.09 28.87 -10.67
N ILE A 1118 35.44 29.94 -10.19
CA ILE A 1118 36.00 31.30 -10.14
C ILE A 1118 37.29 31.35 -9.31
N VAL A 1119 37.30 30.74 -8.12
CA VAL A 1119 38.48 30.73 -7.22
C VAL A 1119 39.66 29.97 -7.84
N ILE A 1120 39.38 28.92 -8.62
CA ILE A 1120 40.41 28.09 -9.25
C ILE A 1120 40.91 28.69 -10.58
N GLU A 1121 40.08 29.45 -11.29
CA GLU A 1121 40.37 29.90 -12.66
C GLU A 1121 41.71 30.63 -12.82
N TYR A 1122 42.02 31.56 -11.92
CA TYR A 1122 43.29 32.30 -11.92
C TYR A 1122 44.53 31.40 -11.68
N ARG A 1123 44.33 30.19 -11.15
CA ARG A 1123 45.40 29.23 -10.83
C ARG A 1123 45.49 28.11 -11.86
N ASN A 1124 44.36 27.61 -12.35
CA ASN A 1124 44.28 26.46 -13.26
C ASN A 1124 43.00 26.49 -14.12
N LYS A 1125 43.05 27.14 -15.29
CA LYS A 1125 41.88 27.29 -16.19
C LYS A 1125 41.38 25.94 -16.78
N LYS A 1126 42.23 24.92 -16.92
CA LYS A 1126 41.80 23.56 -17.36
C LYS A 1126 41.06 22.79 -16.27
N GLU A 1127 41.26 23.15 -15.00
CA GLU A 1127 40.51 22.60 -13.87
C GLU A 1127 39.22 23.38 -13.61
N SER A 1128 39.21 24.72 -13.68
CA SER A 1128 37.97 25.50 -13.52
C SER A 1128 36.91 25.18 -14.58
N TYR A 1129 37.32 24.83 -15.81
CA TYR A 1129 36.41 24.30 -16.84
C TYR A 1129 35.55 23.13 -16.32
N LYS A 1130 36.13 22.20 -15.55
CA LYS A 1130 35.40 21.04 -15.00
C LYS A 1130 34.32 21.46 -13.99
N TYR A 1131 34.61 22.49 -13.20
CA TYR A 1131 33.64 23.06 -12.26
C TYR A 1131 32.51 23.78 -13.01
N TYR A 1132 32.83 24.66 -13.97
CA TYR A 1132 31.81 25.34 -14.77
C TYR A 1132 30.94 24.37 -15.58
N LYS A 1133 31.54 23.33 -16.19
CA LYS A 1133 30.83 22.28 -16.91
C LYS A 1133 29.88 21.50 -16.00
N ARG A 1134 30.34 21.08 -14.81
CA ARG A 1134 29.50 20.43 -13.79
C ARG A 1134 28.34 21.33 -13.34
N ALA A 1135 28.60 22.61 -13.09
CA ALA A 1135 27.55 23.56 -12.73
C ALA A 1135 26.50 23.72 -13.85
N TYR A 1136 26.94 23.82 -15.12
CA TYR A 1136 26.04 23.91 -16.27
C TYR A 1136 25.15 22.67 -16.43
N ASP A 1137 25.72 21.48 -16.24
CA ASP A 1137 24.97 20.23 -16.36
C ASP A 1137 23.92 20.10 -15.24
N ILE A 1138 24.23 20.55 -14.02
CA ILE A 1138 23.26 20.63 -12.91
C ILE A 1138 22.16 21.68 -13.20
N ASP A 1139 22.53 22.91 -13.62
CA ASP A 1139 21.58 23.98 -13.93
C ASP A 1139 20.62 23.57 -15.08
N CYS A 1140 21.14 22.87 -16.10
CA CYS A 1140 20.36 22.32 -17.21
C CYS A 1140 19.30 21.30 -16.75
N GLU A 1141 19.65 20.40 -15.83
CA GLU A 1141 18.71 19.39 -15.33
C GLU A 1141 17.57 20.05 -14.55
N ILE A 1142 17.93 20.89 -13.57
CA ILE A 1142 16.99 21.57 -12.66
C ILE A 1142 16.10 22.55 -13.44
N PHE A 1143 16.69 23.57 -14.05
CA PHE A 1143 15.96 24.72 -14.59
C PHE A 1143 15.68 24.60 -16.09
N GLY A 1144 16.47 23.82 -16.83
CA GLY A 1144 16.46 23.79 -18.28
C GLY A 1144 17.47 24.76 -18.92
N PRO A 1145 17.76 24.60 -20.22
CA PRO A 1145 18.84 25.30 -20.91
C PRO A 1145 18.59 26.80 -21.14
N THR A 1146 17.34 27.26 -21.06
CA THR A 1146 16.93 28.65 -21.32
C THR A 1146 16.79 29.51 -20.06
N HIS A 1147 16.97 28.93 -18.87
CA HIS A 1147 16.87 29.68 -17.62
C HIS A 1147 18.07 30.63 -17.43
N PRO A 1148 17.89 31.86 -16.90
CA PRO A 1148 18.98 32.83 -16.78
C PRO A 1148 20.21 32.34 -16.00
N THR A 1149 20.03 31.49 -14.98
CA THR A 1149 21.15 30.87 -14.26
C THR A 1149 21.95 29.94 -15.17
N THR A 1150 21.28 29.05 -15.91
CA THR A 1150 21.90 28.13 -16.87
C THR A 1150 22.61 28.88 -17.99
N LEU A 1151 22.00 29.97 -18.50
CA LEU A 1151 22.58 30.84 -19.53
C LEU A 1151 23.84 31.57 -19.04
N ARG A 1152 23.88 32.01 -17.77
CA ARG A 1152 25.10 32.57 -17.15
C ARG A 1152 26.20 31.53 -17.03
N THR A 1153 25.88 30.31 -16.59
CA THR A 1153 26.90 29.25 -16.52
C THR A 1153 27.39 28.86 -17.92
N LYS A 1154 26.51 28.95 -18.93
CA LYS A 1154 26.87 28.76 -20.34
C LYS A 1154 27.74 29.89 -20.91
N SER A 1155 27.50 31.16 -20.59
CA SER A 1155 28.29 32.28 -21.14
C SER A 1155 29.77 32.16 -20.81
N VAL A 1156 30.09 31.69 -19.61
CA VAL A 1156 31.47 31.38 -19.18
C VAL A 1156 32.07 30.24 -20.02
N LEU A 1157 31.34 29.14 -20.24
CA LEU A 1157 31.81 28.03 -21.09
C LEU A 1157 31.97 28.42 -22.57
N ASP A 1158 31.21 29.41 -23.03
CA ASP A 1158 31.25 29.96 -24.38
C ASP A 1158 32.43 30.94 -24.60
N GLU A 1159 33.19 31.31 -23.56
CA GLU A 1159 34.43 32.09 -23.74
C GLU A 1159 35.42 31.37 -24.66
N PRO A 1160 36.16 32.10 -25.53
CA PRO A 1160 37.15 31.49 -26.44
C PRO A 1160 38.15 30.58 -25.74
N ALA A 1161 38.60 30.95 -24.54
CA ALA A 1161 39.58 30.17 -23.78
C ALA A 1161 39.00 28.85 -23.23
N PHE A 1162 37.70 28.80 -22.89
CA PHE A 1162 37.05 27.57 -22.41
C PHE A 1162 36.60 26.67 -23.57
N ARG A 1163 36.24 27.24 -24.72
CA ARG A 1163 35.99 26.47 -25.96
C ARG A 1163 37.23 25.69 -26.41
N ILE A 1164 38.41 26.33 -26.45
CA ILE A 1164 39.69 25.65 -26.76
C ILE A 1164 39.95 24.49 -25.79
N ILE A 1165 39.71 24.68 -24.49
CA ILE A 1165 39.86 23.63 -23.48
C ILE A 1165 38.88 22.45 -23.72
N SER A 1166 37.65 22.74 -24.16
CA SER A 1166 36.66 21.72 -24.54
C SER A 1166 37.17 20.88 -25.71
N GLU A 1167 37.61 21.53 -26.79
CA GLU A 1167 38.15 20.88 -28.00
C GLU A 1167 39.38 20.01 -27.67
N GLU A 1168 40.30 20.51 -26.82
CA GLU A 1168 41.43 19.72 -26.33
C GLU A 1168 40.98 18.47 -25.54
N MET A 1169 40.00 18.59 -24.64
CA MET A 1169 39.52 17.46 -23.85
C MET A 1169 38.79 16.41 -24.70
N GLU A 1170 38.03 16.83 -25.71
CA GLU A 1170 37.36 15.92 -26.65
C GLU A 1170 38.38 15.18 -27.53
N MET A 1171 39.42 15.86 -28.01
CA MET A 1171 40.53 15.24 -28.74
C MET A 1171 41.37 14.27 -27.89
N ASP A 1172 41.50 14.51 -26.59
CA ASP A 1172 42.20 13.60 -25.68
C ASP A 1172 41.36 12.34 -25.37
N GLN A 1173 40.03 12.48 -25.24
CA GLN A 1173 39.11 11.33 -25.07
C GLN A 1173 39.02 10.47 -26.34
N GLY A 1174 38.94 11.09 -27.51
CA GLY A 1174 38.91 10.37 -28.80
C GLY A 1174 40.21 9.66 -29.19
N LYS A 1175 41.29 9.79 -28.39
CA LYS A 1175 42.54 9.02 -28.53
C LYS A 1175 42.65 7.85 -27.54
N THR A 1176 41.74 7.75 -26.57
CA THR A 1176 41.67 6.65 -25.59
C THR A 1176 40.52 5.68 -25.83
N SER A 1177 39.64 5.97 -26.79
CA SER A 1177 38.66 5.07 -27.40
C SER A 1177 39.21 4.40 -28.66
#